data_AF-A0A1B6F5T6-F1
#
_entry.id   AF-A0A1B6F5T6-F1
#
_cell.length_a   1.000
_cell.length_b   1.000
_cell.length_c   1.000
_cell.angle_alpha   90.00
_cell.angle_beta   90.00
_cell.angle_gamma   90.00
#
_symmetry.space_group_name_H-M   'P 1'
#
loop_
_entity.id
_entity.type
_entity.pdbx_description
1 polymer ?
#
loop_
_entity_poly.entity_id
_entity_poly.type
_entity_poly.pdbx_seq_one_letter_code
_entity_poly.pdbx_strand_id
1 'polypeptide(L)'
;AVIAVLPSITSHPIGCGCPKFQPPKGAYVKASKSSSSSASVAKSASGSEQEIKANSLTGEYSQRASNSASNSLARSAESSAESYEAYTPGYVCGLGLLARNSGESDYDYYIRVFQVDVANAESVNAFYAAVFKQYKGESNVDYINRVNFIFTKVYPKLDCRFNQTYLKFLQKYYLIAFAKLDGETDDAWFTRVLTRSSENEAEYLVKVAILKKYITFVDWSKVDIDCKYKTGFVLVSSKGSSTRSLDESSSSVVLTEEEVKKTFAKIDSEDITTYYKRIVTKLSATESTEEYVKTLTLVRKCYPTLSLWYDVRYIDLVKNYYSSLYARWTDETDEKYFLRIVTKESFETEDQFVQRIELVHRLYPNLVLWSDSKYYKTITQKFYSTYYKKSSSEDETTYFKRVITRCSGESDIVYINRLDLIRQTFSGLDLWYSKEFLELSKLYYTTKYTKMSSETEESLYKRIMIKEVGESEEQSIKRIALVRELFPNLVLWTDEKYYDLTKTLYRTIYKKSSSEDEITYFNRIIARIPKESDECYISRLNLVKRTYSSLNLWYSSEFLSITKQYYITRYNKKSSETEETLYKRVVVKEAGETVEQWAQRVELIHQIYPNWPLWYDAKYYEMTKNVYLTSFKKSSAEDELSYYKRLTKKFASETDEVYISRLTLIKQTYSTLDLWYNTQYLDVVKSYYVARYTKSSSETEESLYKRVVVKEPGETVEKWAQRVEIIHQLNPNWALWFDAKYYTMTKDIYLNLFKKSTSEDEITYFKRITAKTVSESDVVYINRLDLIRRTYSGLNLWYSKQYLEVTKSYYTAKYTRSSSETEESLFKRIVFKESCETVEQYAERVELVRQLYPNLVLWSDVKYYDMVKPVYKTVFKKSTSEDEITYFKRITTRSAQETDAVYLGRLTLIENTFSSLSLWSSVENLSIIKSYYSLKYAKLAGESNEAYFARLVAKESCDISDEVYVKRLYIVQLLTSSSALWYDVQYYEKYTKTFYSLYYSKLQSESCDGWLTRAITLLPGETNQNAIKRVTLIKRASGNCGCWTLDTLNKVAASKAFSAEYISLIRSSFFVSYSKTSSSSSSSTKSATSEANEDVVVIKRGGC
;
A
#
# COMPACT_ATOMS: atom_id res chain seq x y z
N ALA A 1 -26.28 15.39 47.34
CA ALA A 1 -27.17 14.23 47.43
C ALA A 1 -26.57 13.09 46.61
N VAL A 2 -26.17 12.01 47.30
CA VAL A 2 -25.97 10.61 46.85
C VAL A 2 -24.98 10.41 45.67
N ILE A 3 -23.70 10.02 45.85
CA ILE A 3 -23.11 8.72 46.30
C ILE A 3 -23.48 7.59 45.29
N ALA A 4 -22.59 6.87 44.61
CA ALA A 4 -21.51 5.97 45.06
C ALA A 4 -20.54 5.68 43.87
N VAL A 5 -19.19 5.68 43.99
CA VAL A 5 -18.26 4.79 44.75
C VAL A 5 -18.01 3.49 43.95
N LEU A 6 -16.90 3.41 43.17
CA LEU A 6 -15.54 2.87 43.50
C LEU A 6 -15.48 1.31 43.43
N PRO A 7 -14.30 0.62 43.48
CA PRO A 7 -12.97 0.89 42.92
C PRO A 7 -12.22 -0.40 42.45
N SER A 8 -10.89 -0.24 42.30
CA SER A 8 -9.76 -1.10 41.92
C SER A 8 -9.50 -2.41 42.71
N ILE A 9 -8.29 -2.96 42.44
CA ILE A 9 -7.46 -3.96 43.16
C ILE A 9 -7.47 -5.34 42.43
N THR A 10 -6.39 -5.85 41.82
CA THR A 10 -5.14 -6.33 42.44
C THR A 10 -4.03 -6.57 41.39
N SER A 11 -2.79 -6.51 41.89
CA SER A 11 -1.51 -6.68 41.21
C SER A 11 -0.77 -7.96 41.65
N HIS A 12 0.09 -8.48 40.74
CA HIS A 12 1.39 -9.18 40.98
C HIS A 12 1.42 -10.66 41.50
N PRO A 13 2.59 -11.37 41.52
CA PRO A 13 3.67 -11.60 40.52
C PRO A 13 4.23 -13.07 40.51
N ILE A 14 5.38 -13.32 39.82
CA ILE A 14 6.31 -14.50 39.87
C ILE A 14 5.91 -15.67 38.93
N GLY A 15 6.74 -16.30 38.07
CA GLY A 15 8.20 -16.47 37.97
C GLY A 15 8.55 -17.98 38.02
N CYS A 16 9.31 -18.51 37.04
CA CYS A 16 10.03 -19.81 36.92
C CYS A 16 9.84 -20.38 35.49
N GLY A 17 10.81 -20.91 34.74
CA GLY A 17 12.24 -21.16 34.90
C GLY A 17 12.77 -21.89 33.64
N CYS A 18 13.91 -21.43 33.12
CA CYS A 18 14.98 -21.99 32.23
C CYS A 18 14.93 -23.44 31.68
N PRO A 19 15.88 -23.88 30.80
CA PRO A 19 16.80 -23.22 29.83
C PRO A 19 16.90 -23.96 28.45
N LYS A 20 17.90 -23.60 27.61
CA LYS A 20 18.52 -24.31 26.45
C LYS A 20 18.13 -23.72 25.07
N PHE A 21 18.99 -23.44 24.09
CA PHE A 21 20.41 -23.68 23.81
C PHE A 21 20.82 -22.74 22.63
N GLN A 22 21.97 -22.07 22.69
CA GLN A 22 22.80 -21.73 21.50
C GLN A 22 23.70 -22.95 21.19
N PRO A 23 24.41 -23.13 20.03
CA PRO A 23 25.00 -22.12 19.12
C PRO A 23 25.03 -22.63 17.62
N PRO A 24 25.97 -22.27 16.70
CA PRO A 24 26.96 -21.18 16.63
C PRO A 24 27.02 -20.38 15.31
N LYS A 25 27.78 -19.28 15.40
CA LYS A 25 28.40 -18.51 14.32
C LYS A 25 29.37 -19.35 13.48
N GLY A 26 29.52 -19.01 12.20
CA GLY A 26 30.63 -19.44 11.35
C GLY A 26 30.83 -18.45 10.20
N ALA A 27 31.91 -17.68 10.28
CA ALA A 27 32.36 -16.72 9.29
C ALA A 27 33.41 -17.35 8.36
N TYR A 28 33.40 -16.93 7.09
CA TYR A 28 34.50 -16.87 6.10
C TYR A 28 35.49 -18.05 5.95
N VAL A 29 35.52 -18.63 4.74
CA VAL A 29 36.78 -18.93 4.01
C VAL A 29 36.61 -18.63 2.51
N LYS A 30 37.56 -17.85 1.99
CA LYS A 30 37.88 -17.57 0.59
C LYS A 30 38.65 -18.74 -0.05
N ALA A 31 38.36 -19.03 -1.32
CA ALA A 31 39.32 -19.37 -2.38
C ALA A 31 38.55 -19.19 -3.71
N SER A 32 38.79 -18.26 -4.65
CA SER A 32 39.96 -17.70 -5.37
C SER A 32 40.53 -18.55 -6.52
N LYS A 33 40.33 -18.01 -7.75
CA LYS A 33 41.03 -18.21 -9.05
C LYS A 33 40.67 -19.49 -9.81
N SER A 34 40.46 -19.52 -11.13
CA SER A 34 40.98 -18.77 -12.30
C SER A 34 39.96 -18.87 -13.47
N SER A 35 39.48 -17.81 -14.15
CA SER A 35 40.06 -17.00 -15.24
C SER A 35 40.35 -17.69 -16.60
N SER A 36 39.99 -16.95 -17.66
CA SER A 36 40.27 -17.03 -19.12
C SER A 36 39.51 -18.08 -19.94
N SER A 37 38.73 -17.83 -21.01
CA SER A 37 38.52 -16.76 -22.03
C SER A 37 38.96 -17.20 -23.43
N SER A 38 38.01 -17.30 -24.37
CA SER A 38 38.13 -17.08 -25.83
C SER A 38 36.78 -17.49 -26.47
N ALA A 39 35.92 -16.58 -26.97
CA ALA A 39 35.96 -15.91 -28.29
C ALA A 39 36.13 -16.92 -29.44
N SER A 40 35.39 -16.95 -30.56
CA SER A 40 34.42 -16.04 -31.18
C SER A 40 33.91 -16.71 -32.49
N VAL A 41 32.95 -16.06 -33.17
CA VAL A 41 32.64 -16.05 -34.62
C VAL A 41 31.23 -16.53 -35.03
N ALA A 42 30.33 -15.53 -35.08
CA ALA A 42 29.42 -15.11 -36.16
C ALA A 42 28.89 -16.13 -37.20
N LYS A 43 27.57 -16.10 -37.48
CA LYS A 43 26.96 -15.30 -38.57
C LYS A 43 25.43 -15.48 -38.71
N SER A 44 24.74 -14.34 -38.77
CA SER A 44 23.63 -13.98 -39.69
C SER A 44 22.47 -14.94 -39.98
N ALA A 45 21.24 -14.48 -39.69
CA ALA A 45 20.26 -13.96 -40.66
C ALA A 45 18.82 -14.24 -40.18
N SER A 46 18.11 -13.17 -39.78
CA SER A 46 16.67 -13.16 -39.57
C SER A 46 16.03 -12.41 -40.75
N GLY A 47 15.10 -13.05 -41.44
CA GLY A 47 14.26 -12.43 -42.46
C GLY A 47 13.05 -13.31 -42.75
N SER A 48 11.89 -12.80 -42.31
CA SER A 48 10.57 -12.86 -42.97
C SER A 48 10.12 -14.16 -43.67
N GLU A 49 8.92 -14.65 -43.35
CA GLU A 49 7.74 -14.41 -44.20
C GLU A 49 6.44 -15.00 -43.63
N GLN A 50 5.37 -14.50 -44.25
CA GLN A 50 3.95 -14.58 -43.95
C GLN A 50 3.30 -15.94 -44.23
N GLU A 51 2.07 -16.05 -43.72
CA GLU A 51 0.86 -16.68 -44.28
C GLU A 51 1.01 -17.62 -45.48
N ILE A 52 0.30 -18.75 -45.44
CA ILE A 52 -0.76 -19.07 -46.42
C ILE A 52 -1.64 -20.25 -45.95
N LYS A 53 -2.94 -19.98 -46.11
CA LYS A 53 -4.15 -20.79 -46.24
C LYS A 53 -4.08 -22.27 -46.73
N ALA A 54 -4.98 -23.03 -46.10
CA ALA A 54 -6.10 -23.81 -46.67
C ALA A 54 -5.94 -25.22 -47.29
N ASN A 55 -6.98 -26.00 -46.96
CA ASN A 55 -7.70 -27.03 -47.72
C ASN A 55 -7.32 -28.51 -47.63
N SER A 56 -8.26 -29.24 -47.00
CA SER A 56 -8.96 -30.45 -47.47
C SER A 56 -8.30 -31.32 -48.55
N LEU A 57 -8.30 -32.64 -48.33
CA LEU A 57 -9.20 -33.56 -49.04
C LEU A 57 -9.04 -35.01 -48.56
N THR A 58 -10.19 -35.66 -48.60
CA THR A 58 -10.55 -37.09 -48.64
C THR A 58 -9.60 -38.05 -49.35
N GLY A 59 -9.67 -39.35 -49.00
CA GLY A 59 -9.29 -40.43 -49.92
C GLY A 59 -9.12 -41.80 -49.25
N GLU A 60 -10.08 -42.69 -49.50
CA GLU A 60 -10.05 -44.14 -49.25
C GLU A 60 -8.89 -44.84 -49.99
N TYR A 61 -8.41 -46.00 -49.50
CA TYR A 61 -8.40 -47.30 -50.22
C TYR A 61 -7.59 -48.40 -49.47
N SER A 62 -8.33 -49.46 -49.12
CA SER A 62 -8.08 -50.91 -49.27
C SER A 62 -6.66 -51.53 -49.28
N GLN A 63 -6.53 -52.60 -48.47
CA GLN A 63 -5.97 -53.95 -48.71
C GLN A 63 -4.74 -54.12 -49.66
N ARG A 64 -3.73 -54.94 -49.36
CA ARG A 64 -3.80 -56.41 -49.15
C ARG A 64 -2.38 -57.00 -48.96
N ALA A 65 -2.32 -58.15 -48.29
CA ALA A 65 -1.38 -59.29 -48.50
C ALA A 65 0.10 -59.06 -48.11
N SER A 66 0.92 -60.02 -47.65
CA SER A 66 0.89 -61.45 -47.27
C SER A 66 2.39 -61.78 -47.02
N ASN A 67 2.87 -62.57 -46.05
CA ASN A 67 2.89 -64.03 -45.93
C ASN A 67 3.99 -64.30 -44.87
N SER A 68 3.75 -65.01 -43.76
CA SER A 68 3.61 -66.46 -43.58
C SER A 68 4.93 -67.19 -43.23
N ALA A 69 4.76 -68.21 -42.37
CA ALA A 69 5.63 -69.33 -42.00
C ALA A 69 6.30 -69.24 -40.60
N SER A 70 6.28 -70.25 -39.72
CA SER A 70 5.33 -71.31 -39.30
C SER A 70 6.11 -72.27 -38.38
N ASN A 71 5.38 -73.01 -37.53
CA ASN A 71 5.75 -74.19 -36.71
C ASN A 71 6.21 -73.91 -35.27
N SER A 72 5.68 -74.54 -34.21
CA SER A 72 4.76 -75.70 -34.13
C SER A 72 4.20 -75.93 -32.70
N LEU A 73 2.90 -76.30 -32.67
CA LEU A 73 2.21 -77.36 -31.89
C LEU A 73 2.01 -77.27 -30.36
N ALA A 74 0.74 -77.02 -29.94
CA ALA A 74 -0.27 -78.02 -29.47
C ALA A 74 -1.32 -77.36 -28.52
N ARG A 75 -2.56 -77.08 -29.01
CA ARG A 75 -3.89 -77.68 -28.67
C ARG A 75 -4.28 -77.62 -27.17
N SER A 76 -5.45 -77.14 -26.72
CA SER A 76 -6.84 -77.05 -27.22
C SER A 76 -7.65 -76.12 -26.27
N ALA A 77 -8.40 -75.09 -26.70
CA ALA A 77 -9.77 -75.03 -27.24
C ALA A 77 -10.78 -74.33 -26.28
N GLU A 78 -11.39 -73.25 -26.83
CA GLU A 78 -12.72 -72.64 -26.56
C GLU A 78 -13.01 -71.99 -25.19
N SER A 79 -13.78 -70.89 -25.04
CA SER A 79 -14.17 -69.72 -25.83
C SER A 79 -15.05 -68.82 -24.93
N SER A 80 -14.96 -67.50 -25.11
CA SER A 80 -15.95 -66.45 -24.76
C SER A 80 -16.42 -66.29 -23.30
N ALA A 81 -15.99 -65.20 -22.65
CA ALA A 81 -16.84 -64.42 -21.76
C ALA A 81 -16.36 -62.96 -21.72
N GLU A 82 -17.33 -62.06 -21.92
CA GLU A 82 -17.22 -60.64 -22.21
C GLU A 82 -16.56 -59.82 -21.08
N SER A 83 -15.70 -58.90 -21.50
CA SER A 83 -15.12 -57.84 -20.67
C SER A 83 -16.12 -56.69 -20.51
N TYR A 84 -16.56 -56.43 -19.28
CA TYR A 84 -17.13 -55.13 -18.91
C TYR A 84 -16.08 -54.31 -18.16
N GLU A 85 -15.49 -53.35 -18.88
CA GLU A 85 -14.70 -52.26 -18.32
C GLU A 85 -15.62 -51.17 -17.77
N ALA A 86 -15.29 -50.65 -16.58
CA ALA A 86 -15.90 -49.45 -16.02
C ALA A 86 -14.84 -48.34 -15.90
N TYR A 87 -15.13 -47.19 -16.51
CA TYR A 87 -14.41 -45.92 -16.39
C TYR A 87 -14.84 -45.21 -15.08
N THR A 88 -13.92 -44.65 -14.28
CA THR A 88 -13.57 -43.21 -14.38
C THR A 88 -12.24 -42.87 -13.66
N PRO A 89 -11.59 -41.74 -14.01
CA PRO A 89 -10.17 -41.50 -13.80
C PRO A 89 -9.84 -40.80 -12.47
N GLY A 90 -8.67 -41.14 -11.91
CA GLY A 90 -8.01 -40.40 -10.83
C GLY A 90 -7.41 -41.33 -9.78
N TYR A 91 -6.08 -41.44 -9.76
CA TYR A 91 -5.25 -42.32 -8.92
C TYR A 91 -5.24 -43.82 -9.30
N VAL A 92 -4.42 -44.14 -10.32
CA VAL A 92 -3.80 -45.46 -10.42
C VAL A 92 -2.72 -45.55 -9.34
N CYS A 93 -3.04 -46.22 -8.24
CA CYS A 93 -2.04 -46.89 -7.43
C CYS A 93 -2.56 -48.30 -7.17
N GLY A 94 -1.83 -49.32 -7.63
CA GLY A 94 -2.08 -50.70 -7.24
C GLY A 94 -1.79 -50.87 -5.75
N LEU A 95 -2.75 -50.53 -4.90
CA LEU A 95 -2.59 -50.57 -3.45
C LEU A 95 -3.14 -51.89 -2.91
N GLY A 96 -2.29 -52.65 -2.23
CA GLY A 96 -2.71 -53.65 -1.25
C GLY A 96 -3.42 -52.98 -0.06
N LEU A 97 -3.90 -53.78 0.88
CA LEU A 97 -4.42 -53.28 2.16
C LEU A 97 -3.40 -52.34 2.83
N LEU A 98 -3.88 -51.24 3.42
CA LEU A 98 -3.05 -50.28 4.17
C LEU A 98 -2.20 -51.00 5.22
N ALA A 99 -0.95 -50.57 5.44
CA ALA A 99 -0.12 -51.16 6.47
C ALA A 99 -0.70 -50.95 7.88
N ARG A 100 -0.48 -51.93 8.77
CA ARG A 100 -0.83 -51.82 10.19
C ARG A 100 0.12 -50.88 10.90
N ASN A 101 -0.40 -50.09 11.83
CA ASN A 101 0.43 -49.30 12.73
C ASN A 101 1.03 -50.22 13.81
N SER A 102 2.19 -49.85 14.37
CA SER A 102 2.84 -50.64 15.42
C SER A 102 1.94 -50.73 16.66
N GLY A 103 1.63 -51.95 17.11
CA GLY A 103 0.75 -52.20 18.27
C GLY A 103 -0.75 -52.07 18.02
N GLU A 104 -1.19 -51.87 16.77
CA GLU A 104 -2.61 -51.70 16.42
C GLU A 104 -3.38 -53.03 16.47
N SER A 105 -4.52 -53.03 17.18
CA SER A 105 -5.41 -54.19 17.24
C SER A 105 -6.13 -54.42 15.90
N ASP A 106 -6.59 -55.67 15.65
CA ASP A 106 -7.37 -55.99 14.44
C ASP A 106 -8.63 -55.13 14.32
N TYR A 107 -9.27 -54.81 15.45
CA TYR A 107 -10.48 -53.98 15.50
C TYR A 107 -10.18 -52.54 15.05
N ASP A 108 -9.16 -51.91 15.64
CA ASP A 108 -8.78 -50.53 15.32
C ASP A 108 -8.28 -50.41 13.88
N TYR A 109 -7.52 -51.41 13.42
CA TYR A 109 -7.05 -51.50 12.04
C TYR A 109 -8.22 -51.53 11.05
N TYR A 110 -9.19 -52.42 11.25
CA TYR A 110 -10.30 -52.55 10.31
C TYR A 110 -11.31 -51.40 10.38
N ILE A 111 -11.51 -50.74 11.52
CA ILE A 111 -12.28 -49.49 11.59
C ILE A 111 -11.60 -48.39 10.76
N ARG A 112 -10.28 -48.27 10.89
CA ARG A 112 -9.52 -47.26 10.16
C ARG A 112 -9.52 -47.50 8.66
N VAL A 113 -9.40 -48.76 8.24
CA VAL A 113 -9.30 -49.15 6.83
C VAL A 113 -10.66 -49.21 6.14
N PHE A 114 -11.71 -49.66 6.81
CA PHE A 114 -13.05 -49.84 6.24
C PHE A 114 -14.07 -48.87 6.84
N GLN A 115 -13.87 -47.57 6.61
CA GLN A 115 -14.79 -46.53 7.07
C GLN A 115 -16.10 -46.57 6.27
N VAL A 116 -17.22 -46.37 6.96
CA VAL A 116 -18.55 -46.38 6.37
C VAL A 116 -19.44 -45.34 7.05
N ASP A 117 -20.11 -44.52 6.25
CA ASP A 117 -21.21 -43.66 6.69
C ASP A 117 -22.54 -44.40 6.48
N VAL A 118 -23.10 -44.89 7.59
CA VAL A 118 -24.30 -45.73 7.57
C VAL A 118 -25.55 -44.97 7.09
N ALA A 119 -25.54 -43.62 7.12
CA ALA A 119 -26.63 -42.79 6.61
C ALA A 119 -26.61 -42.65 5.08
N ASN A 120 -25.54 -43.07 4.40
CA ASN A 120 -25.35 -42.93 2.97
C ASN A 120 -25.31 -44.28 2.25
N ALA A 121 -26.31 -44.56 1.42
CA ALA A 121 -26.44 -45.82 0.68
C ALA A 121 -25.28 -46.09 -0.32
N GLU A 122 -24.64 -45.06 -0.87
CA GLU A 122 -23.46 -45.20 -1.72
C GLU A 122 -22.22 -45.57 -0.89
N SER A 123 -22.06 -44.96 0.29
CA SER A 123 -20.99 -45.30 1.24
C SER A 123 -21.10 -46.75 1.71
N VAL A 124 -22.32 -47.21 2.01
CA VAL A 124 -22.59 -48.60 2.40
C VAL A 124 -22.30 -49.59 1.25
N ASN A 125 -22.65 -49.25 0.01
CA ASN A 125 -22.32 -50.08 -1.16
C ASN A 125 -20.81 -50.12 -1.43
N ALA A 126 -20.11 -48.99 -1.32
CA ALA A 126 -18.65 -48.92 -1.47
C ALA A 126 -17.94 -49.71 -0.36
N PHE A 127 -18.45 -49.66 0.86
CA PHE A 127 -18.00 -50.47 1.99
C PHE A 127 -18.13 -51.97 1.68
N TYR A 128 -19.30 -52.46 1.23
CA TYR A 128 -19.45 -53.87 0.87
C TYR A 128 -18.54 -54.29 -0.30
N ALA A 129 -18.39 -53.43 -1.31
CA ALA A 129 -17.47 -53.68 -2.42
C ALA A 129 -16.02 -53.81 -1.94
N ALA A 130 -15.59 -52.96 -0.99
CA ALA A 130 -14.25 -53.01 -0.41
C ALA A 130 -14.06 -54.24 0.48
N VAL A 131 -15.04 -54.58 1.34
CA VAL A 131 -14.94 -55.72 2.25
C VAL A 131 -14.88 -57.04 1.47
N PHE A 132 -15.73 -57.24 0.47
CA PHE A 132 -15.77 -58.49 -0.31
C PHE A 132 -14.74 -58.57 -1.44
N LYS A 133 -13.94 -57.53 -1.65
CA LYS A 133 -12.77 -57.57 -2.54
C LYS A 133 -11.65 -58.39 -1.89
N GLN A 134 -11.03 -59.28 -2.67
CA GLN A 134 -9.77 -59.94 -2.28
C GLN A 134 -8.60 -59.08 -2.76
N TYR A 135 -7.69 -58.74 -1.86
CA TYR A 135 -6.56 -57.86 -2.16
C TYR A 135 -5.34 -58.65 -2.68
N LYS A 136 -4.46 -57.98 -3.43
CA LYS A 136 -3.27 -58.61 -4.03
C LYS A 136 -2.37 -59.17 -2.93
N GLY A 137 -2.09 -60.48 -2.97
CA GLY A 137 -1.28 -61.19 -1.97
C GLY A 137 -2.06 -61.76 -0.78
N GLU A 138 -3.39 -61.56 -0.72
CA GLU A 138 -4.25 -62.11 0.33
C GLU A 138 -4.66 -63.55 -0.01
N SER A 139 -4.35 -64.51 0.88
CA SER A 139 -4.78 -65.90 0.70
C SER A 139 -6.31 -66.04 0.81
N ASN A 140 -6.88 -67.14 0.31
CA ASN A 140 -8.32 -67.40 0.47
C ASN A 140 -8.72 -67.48 1.96
N VAL A 141 -7.84 -68.01 2.80
CA VAL A 141 -8.05 -68.11 4.26
C VAL A 141 -8.05 -66.72 4.90
N ASP A 142 -7.09 -65.86 4.55
CA ASP A 142 -6.99 -64.50 5.10
C ASP A 142 -8.17 -63.63 4.66
N TYR A 143 -8.61 -63.78 3.40
CA TYR A 143 -9.80 -63.14 2.87
C TYR A 143 -11.06 -63.48 3.67
N ILE A 144 -11.30 -64.78 3.93
CA ILE A 144 -12.45 -65.22 4.72
C ILE A 144 -12.34 -64.75 6.17
N ASN A 145 -11.17 -64.86 6.79
CA ASN A 145 -10.95 -64.42 8.16
C ASN A 145 -11.20 -62.92 8.33
N ARG A 146 -10.74 -62.09 7.39
CA ARG A 146 -10.99 -60.65 7.40
C ARG A 146 -12.48 -60.34 7.26
N VAL A 147 -13.16 -60.92 6.26
CA VAL A 147 -14.60 -60.70 6.05
C VAL A 147 -15.40 -61.10 7.29
N ASN A 148 -15.09 -62.27 7.86
CA ASN A 148 -15.71 -62.74 9.09
C ASN A 148 -15.44 -61.81 10.28
N PHE A 149 -14.20 -61.36 10.46
CA PHE A 149 -13.83 -60.48 11.56
C PHE A 149 -14.54 -59.12 11.46
N ILE A 150 -14.59 -58.54 10.25
CA ILE A 150 -15.29 -57.28 10.00
C ILE A 150 -16.77 -57.39 10.37
N PHE A 151 -17.47 -58.44 9.92
CA PHE A 151 -18.90 -58.58 10.19
C PHE A 151 -19.24 -59.16 11.57
N THR A 152 -18.34 -59.85 12.25
CA THR A 152 -18.62 -60.40 13.58
C THR A 152 -18.13 -59.52 14.73
N LYS A 153 -17.06 -58.74 14.52
CA LYS A 153 -16.40 -57.96 15.57
C LYS A 153 -16.44 -56.46 15.33
N VAL A 154 -16.32 -55.98 14.08
CA VAL A 154 -16.16 -54.55 13.79
C VAL A 154 -17.50 -53.87 13.50
N TYR A 155 -18.25 -54.38 12.54
CA TYR A 155 -19.53 -53.85 12.07
C TYR A 155 -20.65 -54.92 12.09
N PRO A 156 -21.02 -55.48 13.26
CA PRO A 156 -22.03 -56.53 13.35
C PRO A 156 -23.43 -56.11 12.89
N LYS A 157 -23.75 -54.82 13.00
CA LYS A 157 -25.02 -54.26 12.51
C LYS A 157 -25.10 -54.14 10.99
N LEU A 158 -23.97 -54.31 10.29
CA LEU A 158 -23.87 -54.27 8.83
C LEU A 158 -23.63 -55.66 8.23
N ASP A 159 -23.82 -56.74 9.00
CA ASP A 159 -23.62 -58.10 8.48
C ASP A 159 -24.66 -58.43 7.40
N CYS A 160 -24.21 -58.39 6.16
CA CYS A 160 -25.04 -58.65 4.99
C CYS A 160 -24.84 -60.06 4.42
N ARG A 161 -24.03 -60.91 5.06
CA ARG A 161 -23.69 -62.26 4.55
C ARG A 161 -24.90 -63.16 4.37
N PHE A 162 -26.00 -62.87 5.06
CA PHE A 162 -27.27 -63.60 5.01
C PHE A 162 -28.40 -62.76 4.41
N ASN A 163 -28.10 -61.79 3.54
CA ASN A 163 -29.10 -60.89 2.94
C ASN A 163 -29.08 -60.96 1.40
N GLN A 164 -30.20 -61.37 0.79
CA GLN A 164 -30.34 -61.54 -0.66
C GLN A 164 -30.16 -60.23 -1.46
N THR A 165 -30.37 -59.06 -0.85
CA THR A 165 -30.19 -57.76 -1.52
C THR A 165 -28.73 -57.52 -1.93
N TYR A 166 -27.76 -58.17 -1.26
CA TYR A 166 -26.32 -57.97 -1.48
C TYR A 166 -25.64 -59.11 -2.25
N LEU A 167 -26.41 -59.98 -2.89
CA LEU A 167 -25.94 -61.15 -3.65
C LEU A 167 -24.75 -60.85 -4.58
N LYS A 168 -24.75 -59.69 -5.26
CA LYS A 168 -23.66 -59.26 -6.18
C LYS A 168 -22.27 -59.25 -5.54
N PHE A 169 -22.16 -59.12 -4.21
CA PHE A 169 -20.89 -59.12 -3.49
C PHE A 169 -20.54 -60.50 -2.87
N LEU A 170 -21.54 -61.36 -2.66
CA LEU A 170 -21.42 -62.56 -1.83
C LEU A 170 -20.88 -63.79 -2.58
N GLN A 171 -20.97 -63.82 -3.92
CA GLN A 171 -20.62 -65.00 -4.71
C GLN A 171 -19.23 -65.57 -4.38
N LYS A 172 -18.20 -64.72 -4.38
CA LYS A 172 -16.82 -65.15 -4.11
C LYS A 172 -16.64 -65.64 -2.68
N TYR A 173 -17.24 -64.94 -1.72
CA TYR A 173 -17.21 -65.33 -0.31
C TYR A 173 -17.84 -66.72 -0.11
N TYR A 174 -19.01 -66.99 -0.69
CA TYR A 174 -19.68 -68.29 -0.55
C TYR A 174 -18.92 -69.42 -1.26
N LEU A 175 -18.37 -69.17 -2.46
CA LEU A 175 -17.58 -70.16 -3.19
C LEU A 175 -16.30 -70.57 -2.45
N ILE A 176 -15.69 -69.67 -1.68
CA ILE A 176 -14.47 -69.95 -0.91
C ILE A 176 -14.81 -70.51 0.48
N ALA A 177 -15.73 -69.89 1.22
CA ALA A 177 -16.07 -70.28 2.59
C ALA A 177 -16.71 -71.68 2.68
N PHE A 178 -17.44 -72.08 1.64
CA PHE A 178 -18.18 -73.34 1.60
C PHE A 178 -17.68 -74.27 0.49
N ALA A 179 -16.43 -74.09 0.05
CA ALA A 179 -15.78 -75.01 -0.87
C ALA A 179 -15.76 -76.45 -0.32
N LYS A 180 -15.68 -77.42 -1.23
CA LYS A 180 -15.51 -78.83 -0.90
C LYS A 180 -14.09 -79.08 -0.43
N LEU A 181 -13.92 -79.81 0.68
CA LEU A 181 -12.59 -80.24 1.14
C LEU A 181 -12.08 -81.38 0.26
N ASP A 182 -10.76 -81.52 0.14
CA ASP A 182 -10.15 -82.59 -0.64
C ASP A 182 -10.62 -83.97 -0.15
N GLY A 183 -11.24 -84.75 -1.04
CA GLY A 183 -11.79 -86.08 -0.75
C GLY A 183 -13.15 -86.12 -0.02
N GLU A 184 -13.79 -84.97 0.21
CA GLU A 184 -15.11 -84.91 0.87
C GLU A 184 -16.22 -85.54 -0.01
N THR A 185 -17.19 -86.24 0.58
CA THR A 185 -18.40 -86.71 -0.14
C THR A 185 -19.49 -85.64 -0.11
N ASP A 186 -20.50 -85.71 -0.99
CA ASP A 186 -21.61 -84.73 -0.97
C ASP A 186 -22.35 -84.76 0.38
N ASP A 187 -22.57 -85.94 0.94
CA ASP A 187 -23.22 -86.15 2.23
C ASP A 187 -22.42 -85.53 3.39
N ALA A 188 -21.09 -85.69 3.37
CA ALA A 188 -20.18 -85.06 4.33
C ALA A 188 -20.18 -83.53 4.19
N TRP A 189 -20.22 -83.03 2.95
CA TRP A 189 -20.31 -81.60 2.66
C TRP A 189 -21.63 -81.01 3.17
N PHE A 190 -22.77 -81.64 2.88
CA PHE A 190 -24.09 -81.21 3.37
C PHE A 190 -24.11 -81.20 4.90
N THR A 191 -23.54 -82.22 5.54
CA THR A 191 -23.42 -82.28 6.99
C THR A 191 -22.57 -81.16 7.56
N ARG A 192 -21.44 -80.79 6.93
CA ARG A 192 -20.60 -79.69 7.41
C ARG A 192 -21.21 -78.31 7.17
N VAL A 193 -21.84 -78.09 6.01
CA VAL A 193 -22.25 -76.76 5.54
C VAL A 193 -23.70 -76.41 5.92
N LEU A 194 -24.60 -77.40 5.89
CA LEU A 194 -26.03 -77.21 6.17
C LEU A 194 -26.41 -77.50 7.62
N THR A 195 -25.54 -78.07 8.46
CA THR A 195 -25.89 -78.24 9.87
C THR A 195 -26.10 -76.87 10.52
N ARG A 196 -27.34 -76.66 10.97
CA ARG A 196 -27.78 -75.42 11.61
C ARG A 196 -26.99 -75.16 12.90
N SER A 197 -26.52 -73.92 13.04
CA SER A 197 -25.78 -73.45 14.22
C SER A 197 -26.65 -72.54 15.10
N SER A 198 -26.11 -71.43 15.62
CA SER A 198 -26.84 -70.45 16.46
C SER A 198 -27.79 -69.52 15.68
N GLU A 199 -27.99 -69.78 14.39
CA GLU A 199 -28.80 -68.98 13.45
C GLU A 199 -30.32 -69.26 13.58
N ASN A 200 -31.15 -68.22 13.45
CA ASN A 200 -32.61 -68.36 13.49
C ASN A 200 -33.17 -68.95 12.17
N GLU A 201 -34.46 -69.34 12.15
CA GLU A 201 -35.05 -70.06 11.02
C GLU A 201 -35.02 -69.25 9.71
N ALA A 202 -35.29 -67.94 9.79
CA ALA A 202 -35.27 -67.06 8.62
C ALA A 202 -33.85 -66.88 8.05
N GLU A 203 -32.85 -66.69 8.92
CA GLU A 203 -31.44 -66.57 8.53
C GLU A 203 -30.91 -67.87 7.89
N TYR A 204 -31.28 -69.01 8.47
CA TYR A 204 -30.92 -70.33 7.95
C TYR A 204 -31.48 -70.57 6.54
N LEU A 205 -32.77 -70.29 6.32
CA LEU A 205 -33.39 -70.46 5.00
C LEU A 205 -32.78 -69.54 3.94
N VAL A 206 -32.41 -68.30 4.31
CA VAL A 206 -31.74 -67.39 3.38
C VAL A 206 -30.33 -67.88 3.04
N LYS A 207 -29.54 -68.34 4.03
CA LYS A 207 -28.22 -68.96 3.80
C LYS A 207 -28.32 -70.14 2.82
N VAL A 208 -29.29 -71.04 3.01
CA VAL A 208 -29.52 -72.19 2.13
C VAL A 208 -29.90 -71.75 0.71
N ALA A 209 -30.75 -70.72 0.56
CA ALA A 209 -31.12 -70.19 -0.75
C ALA A 209 -29.91 -69.57 -1.49
N ILE A 210 -29.02 -68.88 -0.78
CA ILE A 210 -27.78 -68.33 -1.34
C ILE A 210 -26.81 -69.45 -1.73
N LEU A 211 -26.67 -70.50 -0.90
CA LEU A 211 -25.87 -71.68 -1.21
C LEU A 211 -26.38 -72.41 -2.46
N LYS A 212 -27.69 -72.66 -2.57
CA LYS A 212 -28.30 -73.27 -3.78
C LYS A 212 -28.04 -72.47 -5.06
N LYS A 213 -27.90 -71.15 -4.94
CA LYS A 213 -27.62 -70.26 -6.07
C LYS A 213 -26.17 -70.34 -6.55
N TYR A 214 -25.20 -70.40 -5.63
CA TYR A 214 -23.77 -70.30 -5.98
C TYR A 214 -23.02 -71.63 -5.98
N ILE A 215 -23.48 -72.64 -5.25
CA ILE A 215 -22.84 -73.94 -5.15
C ILE A 215 -23.53 -74.92 -6.08
N THR A 216 -22.89 -75.26 -7.19
CA THR A 216 -23.40 -76.20 -8.20
C THR A 216 -22.66 -77.54 -8.23
N PHE A 217 -21.57 -77.67 -7.47
CA PHE A 217 -20.71 -78.87 -7.46
C PHE A 217 -21.18 -80.00 -6.53
N VAL A 218 -22.31 -79.81 -5.84
CA VAL A 218 -22.97 -80.84 -5.01
C VAL A 218 -24.36 -81.13 -5.56
N ASP A 219 -24.80 -82.37 -5.41
CA ASP A 219 -26.12 -82.79 -5.86
C ASP A 219 -27.20 -82.41 -4.83
N TRP A 220 -27.83 -81.26 -5.03
CA TRP A 220 -28.91 -80.75 -4.18
C TRP A 220 -30.18 -81.63 -4.15
N SER A 221 -30.31 -82.64 -5.03
CA SER A 221 -31.43 -83.59 -4.98
C SER A 221 -31.30 -84.62 -3.85
N LYS A 222 -30.10 -84.78 -3.29
CA LYS A 222 -29.81 -85.69 -2.16
C LYS A 222 -30.18 -85.12 -0.79
N VAL A 223 -30.73 -83.89 -0.74
CA VAL A 223 -31.04 -83.21 0.52
C VAL A 223 -32.42 -82.56 0.51
N ASP A 224 -33.19 -82.79 1.57
CA ASP A 224 -34.44 -82.09 1.86
C ASP A 224 -34.23 -81.07 2.99
N ILE A 225 -34.68 -79.83 2.78
CA ILE A 225 -34.47 -78.71 3.69
C ILE A 225 -35.74 -78.50 4.52
N ASP A 226 -35.68 -78.88 5.79
CA ASP A 226 -36.78 -78.69 6.73
C ASP A 226 -36.23 -78.27 8.11
N CYS A 227 -36.65 -77.09 8.54
CA CYS A 227 -36.22 -76.46 9.79
C CYS A 227 -36.77 -77.14 11.05
N LYS A 228 -37.70 -78.10 10.91
CA LYS A 228 -38.21 -78.93 12.02
C LYS A 228 -37.17 -79.93 12.52
N TYR A 229 -36.19 -80.31 11.69
CA TYR A 229 -35.10 -81.20 12.13
C TYR A 229 -34.04 -80.40 12.90
N LYS A 230 -33.45 -81.02 13.94
CA LYS A 230 -32.40 -80.39 14.78
C LYS A 230 -31.20 -79.89 13.97
N THR A 231 -30.91 -80.52 12.83
CA THR A 231 -29.85 -80.17 11.87
C THR A 231 -30.30 -79.18 10.79
N GLY A 232 -31.60 -78.97 10.59
CA GLY A 232 -32.18 -78.12 9.54
C GLY A 232 -32.29 -78.76 8.15
N PHE A 233 -31.92 -80.04 7.99
CA PHE A 233 -32.02 -80.80 6.74
C PHE A 233 -31.99 -82.32 6.99
N VAL A 234 -32.38 -83.12 5.99
CA VAL A 234 -32.26 -84.59 5.96
C VAL A 234 -31.69 -85.06 4.61
N LEU A 235 -30.83 -86.09 4.64
CA LEU A 235 -30.30 -86.72 3.42
C LEU A 235 -31.31 -87.73 2.85
N VAL A 236 -31.59 -87.62 1.55
CA VAL A 236 -32.56 -88.46 0.82
C VAL A 236 -31.85 -89.74 0.37
N SER A 237 -31.96 -90.82 1.15
CA SER A 237 -31.49 -92.15 0.72
C SER A 237 -32.50 -92.81 -0.22
N SER A 238 -32.01 -93.32 -1.36
CA SER A 238 -32.75 -93.98 -2.43
C SER A 238 -33.91 -94.91 -2.00
N LYS A 239 -35.14 -94.54 -2.38
CA LYS A 239 -36.28 -95.42 -2.66
C LYS A 239 -36.86 -94.87 -3.98
N GLY A 240 -36.94 -95.57 -5.09
CA GLY A 240 -37.40 -96.94 -5.33
C GLY A 240 -38.41 -96.82 -6.47
N SER A 241 -38.01 -97.25 -7.67
CA SER A 241 -38.74 -97.18 -8.94
C SER A 241 -40.15 -97.79 -8.86
N SER A 242 -41.13 -97.14 -9.48
CA SER A 242 -42.25 -97.83 -10.13
C SER A 242 -42.75 -97.00 -11.31
N THR A 243 -42.32 -97.40 -12.51
CA THR A 243 -42.90 -97.02 -13.79
C THR A 243 -44.37 -97.43 -13.87
N ARG A 244 -45.22 -96.53 -14.39
CA ARG A 244 -46.37 -96.91 -15.22
C ARG A 244 -46.77 -95.71 -16.10
N SER A 245 -46.53 -95.88 -17.39
CA SER A 245 -47.19 -95.16 -18.48
C SER A 245 -48.70 -95.34 -18.38
N LEU A 246 -49.47 -94.28 -18.62
CA LEU A 246 -50.86 -94.37 -19.03
C LEU A 246 -51.22 -93.12 -19.84
N ASP A 247 -51.72 -93.41 -21.04
CA ASP A 247 -52.28 -92.51 -22.02
C ASP A 247 -53.47 -91.69 -21.51
N GLU A 248 -53.69 -90.58 -22.23
CA GLU A 248 -54.95 -89.90 -22.53
C GLU A 248 -56.18 -90.18 -21.65
N SER A 249 -56.64 -89.13 -20.97
CA SER A 249 -58.04 -88.71 -21.11
C SER A 249 -58.20 -87.25 -20.70
N SER A 250 -58.45 -86.41 -21.69
CA SER A 250 -58.91 -85.03 -21.56
C SER A 250 -60.25 -84.97 -20.84
N SER A 251 -60.32 -84.16 -19.78
CA SER A 251 -61.57 -83.72 -19.14
C SER A 251 -61.46 -82.22 -18.92
N SER A 252 -61.78 -81.45 -19.97
CA SER A 252 -61.93 -80.00 -19.89
C SER A 252 -63.12 -79.65 -19.00
N VAL A 253 -62.88 -79.19 -17.77
CA VAL A 253 -63.94 -78.60 -16.95
C VAL A 253 -64.00 -77.11 -17.26
N VAL A 254 -64.80 -76.74 -18.26
CA VAL A 254 -65.19 -75.33 -18.48
C VAL A 254 -66.36 -75.05 -17.56
N LEU A 255 -66.11 -74.37 -16.43
CA LEU A 255 -67.19 -73.94 -15.52
C LEU A 255 -68.09 -72.91 -16.20
N THR A 256 -69.41 -73.06 -16.01
CA THR A 256 -70.43 -72.08 -16.41
C THR A 256 -70.51 -70.90 -15.43
N GLU A 257 -71.12 -69.78 -15.82
CA GLU A 257 -71.28 -68.60 -14.94
C GLU A 257 -72.02 -68.93 -13.62
N GLU A 258 -73.01 -69.82 -13.68
CA GLU A 258 -73.76 -70.30 -12.51
C GLU A 258 -72.86 -71.10 -11.55
N GLU A 259 -72.00 -71.99 -12.08
CA GLU A 259 -71.07 -72.79 -11.29
C GLU A 259 -69.96 -71.94 -10.67
N VAL A 260 -69.50 -70.91 -11.38
CA VAL A 260 -68.56 -69.91 -10.84
C VAL A 260 -69.16 -69.16 -9.67
N LYS A 261 -70.42 -68.70 -9.79
CA LYS A 261 -71.11 -67.99 -8.71
C LYS A 261 -71.34 -68.86 -7.47
N LYS A 262 -71.50 -70.17 -7.64
CA LYS A 262 -71.65 -71.12 -6.53
C LYS A 262 -70.30 -71.45 -5.87
N THR A 263 -69.28 -71.69 -6.67
CA THR A 263 -67.96 -72.18 -6.22
C THR A 263 -67.13 -71.08 -5.55
N PHE A 264 -67.22 -69.86 -6.08
CA PHE A 264 -66.41 -68.73 -5.63
C PHE A 264 -67.18 -67.72 -4.79
N ALA A 265 -68.40 -68.04 -4.33
CA ALA A 265 -69.09 -67.22 -3.33
C ALA A 265 -68.27 -67.12 -2.04
N LYS A 266 -68.33 -65.98 -1.37
CA LYS A 266 -67.68 -65.79 -0.06
C LYS A 266 -68.36 -66.67 0.99
N ILE A 267 -67.56 -67.37 1.78
CA ILE A 267 -68.00 -68.19 2.91
C ILE A 267 -68.01 -67.30 4.17
N ASP A 268 -69.08 -67.34 4.96
CA ASP A 268 -69.25 -66.42 6.11
C ASP A 268 -68.14 -66.50 7.16
N SER A 269 -67.47 -67.65 7.28
CA SER A 269 -66.39 -67.88 8.26
C SER A 269 -65.00 -67.41 7.80
N GLU A 270 -64.84 -66.94 6.57
CA GLU A 270 -63.52 -66.58 6.02
C GLU A 270 -63.28 -65.05 5.99
N ASP A 271 -62.07 -64.63 6.34
CA ASP A 271 -61.66 -63.22 6.21
C ASP A 271 -61.39 -62.86 4.73
N ILE A 272 -61.29 -61.55 4.44
CA ILE A 272 -61.15 -61.07 3.07
C ILE A 272 -59.88 -61.57 2.35
N THR A 273 -58.78 -61.76 3.10
CA THR A 273 -57.52 -62.24 2.54
C THR A 273 -57.59 -63.73 2.25
N THR A 274 -58.19 -64.50 3.15
CA THR A 274 -58.45 -65.94 2.94
C THR A 274 -59.40 -66.16 1.75
N TYR A 275 -60.46 -65.36 1.64
CA TYR A 275 -61.36 -65.36 0.49
C TYR A 275 -60.62 -65.10 -0.82
N TYR A 276 -59.82 -64.04 -0.86
CA TYR A 276 -59.07 -63.65 -2.05
C TYR A 276 -58.01 -64.69 -2.45
N LYS A 277 -57.30 -65.27 -1.48
CA LYS A 277 -56.38 -66.39 -1.72
C LYS A 277 -57.10 -67.58 -2.31
N ARG A 278 -58.27 -67.94 -1.78
CA ARG A 278 -59.09 -69.05 -2.30
C ARG A 278 -59.54 -68.80 -3.73
N ILE A 279 -59.94 -67.57 -4.05
CA ILE A 279 -60.33 -67.20 -5.43
C ILE A 279 -59.19 -67.44 -6.42
N VAL A 280 -57.97 -66.99 -6.11
CA VAL A 280 -56.83 -67.07 -7.05
C VAL A 280 -56.09 -68.40 -7.02
N THR A 281 -56.53 -69.37 -6.21
CA THR A 281 -55.91 -70.69 -6.13
C THR A 281 -56.46 -71.58 -7.23
N LYS A 282 -55.56 -72.34 -7.90
CA LYS A 282 -55.95 -73.32 -8.91
C LYS A 282 -56.97 -74.32 -8.36
N LEU A 283 -57.96 -74.67 -9.16
CA LEU A 283 -59.02 -75.61 -8.76
C LEU A 283 -58.52 -77.06 -8.66
N SER A 284 -57.48 -77.39 -9.42
CA SER A 284 -56.82 -78.69 -9.35
C SER A 284 -55.32 -78.57 -9.61
N ALA A 285 -54.54 -79.55 -9.13
CA ALA A 285 -53.10 -79.61 -9.40
C ALA A 285 -52.79 -79.86 -10.90
N THR A 286 -53.76 -80.33 -11.67
CA THR A 286 -53.65 -80.62 -13.12
C THR A 286 -54.18 -79.49 -14.00
N GLU A 287 -54.72 -78.41 -13.43
CA GLU A 287 -55.25 -77.26 -14.18
C GLU A 287 -54.14 -76.58 -15.00
N SER A 288 -54.32 -76.56 -16.32
CA SER A 288 -53.39 -75.88 -17.24
C SER A 288 -53.41 -74.37 -17.03
N THR A 289 -52.37 -73.67 -17.48
CA THR A 289 -52.32 -72.19 -17.38
C THR A 289 -53.47 -71.53 -18.16
N GLU A 290 -53.88 -72.12 -19.29
CA GLU A 290 -54.97 -71.59 -20.11
C GLU A 290 -56.33 -71.76 -19.42
N GLU A 291 -56.59 -72.92 -18.81
CA GLU A 291 -57.79 -73.18 -18.01
C GLU A 291 -57.85 -72.25 -16.80
N TYR A 292 -56.75 -72.10 -16.07
CA TYR A 292 -56.64 -71.18 -14.94
C TYR A 292 -56.99 -69.72 -15.32
N VAL A 293 -56.44 -69.23 -16.44
CA VAL A 293 -56.73 -67.88 -16.93
C VAL A 293 -58.20 -67.76 -17.37
N LYS A 294 -58.76 -68.75 -18.07
CA LYS A 294 -60.17 -68.75 -18.47
C LYS A 294 -61.10 -68.75 -17.27
N THR A 295 -60.85 -69.62 -16.28
CA THR A 295 -61.60 -69.71 -15.02
C THR A 295 -61.58 -68.36 -14.30
N LEU A 296 -60.40 -67.80 -14.01
CA LEU A 296 -60.31 -66.54 -13.28
C LEU A 296 -60.85 -65.33 -14.06
N THR A 297 -60.76 -65.33 -15.38
CA THR A 297 -61.40 -64.29 -16.21
C THR A 297 -62.92 -64.36 -16.10
N LEU A 298 -63.49 -65.57 -16.03
CA LEU A 298 -64.92 -65.76 -15.80
C LEU A 298 -65.34 -65.40 -14.36
N VAL A 299 -64.53 -65.75 -13.35
CA VAL A 299 -64.73 -65.32 -11.95
C VAL A 299 -64.72 -63.80 -11.85
N ARG A 300 -63.76 -63.15 -12.50
CA ARG A 300 -63.65 -61.70 -12.56
C ARG A 300 -64.84 -61.04 -13.25
N LYS A 301 -65.36 -61.64 -14.32
CA LYS A 301 -66.61 -61.19 -14.98
C LYS A 301 -67.84 -61.36 -14.06
N CYS A 302 -67.91 -62.43 -13.27
CA CYS A 302 -69.02 -62.68 -12.34
C CYS A 302 -68.95 -61.81 -11.08
N TYR A 303 -67.73 -61.47 -10.63
CA TYR A 303 -67.46 -60.66 -9.45
C TYR A 303 -66.56 -59.45 -9.77
N PRO A 304 -67.01 -58.53 -10.66
CA PRO A 304 -66.19 -57.45 -11.17
C PRO A 304 -65.99 -56.32 -10.16
N THR A 305 -66.58 -56.36 -8.97
CA THR A 305 -66.44 -55.32 -7.94
C THR A 305 -65.44 -55.69 -6.84
N LEU A 306 -64.84 -56.89 -6.89
CA LEU A 306 -63.87 -57.29 -5.88
C LEU A 306 -62.59 -56.46 -5.98
N SER A 307 -62.18 -55.86 -4.85
CA SER A 307 -60.93 -55.10 -4.75
C SER A 307 -59.70 -55.93 -5.12
N LEU A 308 -59.78 -57.27 -5.01
CA LEU A 308 -58.76 -58.22 -5.46
C LEU A 308 -58.20 -57.88 -6.86
N TRP A 309 -59.07 -57.49 -7.79
CA TRP A 309 -58.69 -57.30 -9.19
C TRP A 309 -58.05 -55.94 -9.50
N TYR A 310 -58.17 -54.97 -8.60
CA TYR A 310 -57.91 -53.55 -8.88
C TYR A 310 -57.01 -52.87 -7.84
N ASP A 311 -56.99 -53.38 -6.61
CA ASP A 311 -56.23 -52.79 -5.52
C ASP A 311 -54.81 -53.37 -5.44
N VAL A 312 -53.83 -52.48 -5.47
CA VAL A 312 -52.40 -52.80 -5.42
C VAL A 312 -52.01 -53.61 -4.18
N ARG A 313 -52.75 -53.50 -3.07
CA ARG A 313 -52.50 -54.29 -1.86
C ARG A 313 -52.57 -55.81 -2.09
N TYR A 314 -53.28 -56.24 -3.14
CA TYR A 314 -53.44 -57.66 -3.49
C TYR A 314 -52.65 -58.08 -4.73
N ILE A 315 -51.72 -57.23 -5.22
CA ILE A 315 -50.95 -57.48 -6.44
C ILE A 315 -50.24 -58.85 -6.44
N ASP A 316 -49.71 -59.28 -5.29
CA ASP A 316 -49.03 -60.57 -5.16
C ASP A 316 -49.97 -61.77 -5.33
N LEU A 317 -51.26 -61.62 -4.98
CA LEU A 317 -52.27 -62.66 -5.15
C LEU A 317 -52.66 -62.83 -6.62
N VAL A 318 -52.79 -61.71 -7.36
CA VAL A 318 -53.22 -61.72 -8.77
C VAL A 318 -52.06 -61.75 -9.78
N LYS A 319 -50.81 -61.70 -9.31
CA LYS A 319 -49.61 -61.69 -10.14
C LYS A 319 -49.60 -62.80 -11.18
N ASN A 320 -49.80 -64.04 -10.75
CA ASN A 320 -49.79 -65.19 -11.66
C ASN A 320 -50.92 -65.11 -12.69
N TYR A 321 -52.11 -64.65 -12.29
CA TYR A 321 -53.24 -64.47 -13.19
C TYR A 321 -52.94 -63.44 -14.28
N TYR A 322 -52.58 -62.22 -13.91
CA TYR A 322 -52.29 -61.17 -14.87
C TYR A 322 -51.05 -61.47 -15.71
N SER A 323 -50.06 -62.16 -15.13
CA SER A 323 -48.88 -62.56 -15.88
C SER A 323 -49.20 -63.57 -16.99
N SER A 324 -50.08 -64.52 -16.72
CA SER A 324 -50.55 -65.48 -17.71
C SER A 324 -51.55 -64.88 -18.70
N LEU A 325 -52.45 -64.00 -18.25
CA LEU A 325 -53.44 -63.32 -19.11
C LEU A 325 -52.76 -62.45 -20.19
N TYR A 326 -51.77 -61.67 -19.78
CA TYR A 326 -51.02 -60.78 -20.67
C TYR A 326 -49.70 -61.38 -21.15
N ALA A 327 -49.58 -62.71 -21.18
CA ALA A 327 -48.51 -63.36 -21.91
C ALA A 327 -48.61 -63.03 -23.41
N ARG A 328 -47.47 -62.75 -24.05
CA ARG A 328 -47.41 -62.41 -25.48
C ARG A 328 -47.68 -63.65 -26.33
N TRP A 329 -48.50 -63.52 -27.38
CA TRP A 329 -48.75 -64.62 -28.32
C TRP A 329 -47.67 -64.69 -29.42
N THR A 330 -47.47 -65.87 -30.01
CA THR A 330 -46.35 -66.18 -30.92
C THR A 330 -46.26 -65.29 -32.17
N ASP A 331 -47.39 -64.74 -32.63
CA ASP A 331 -47.49 -63.91 -33.85
C ASP A 331 -48.11 -62.53 -33.59
N GLU A 332 -48.09 -62.06 -32.33
CA GLU A 332 -48.68 -60.77 -31.94
C GLU A 332 -47.67 -59.63 -32.11
N THR A 333 -48.05 -58.61 -32.91
CA THR A 333 -47.27 -57.37 -33.05
C THR A 333 -47.28 -56.58 -31.74
N ASP A 334 -46.27 -55.74 -31.52
CA ASP A 334 -46.19 -54.91 -30.31
C ASP A 334 -47.45 -54.03 -30.14
N GLU A 335 -47.95 -53.43 -31.24
CA GLU A 335 -49.18 -52.62 -31.20
C GLU A 335 -50.41 -53.43 -30.76
N LYS A 336 -50.60 -54.66 -31.28
CA LYS A 336 -51.74 -55.51 -30.90
C LYS A 336 -51.63 -55.98 -29.46
N TYR A 337 -50.44 -56.36 -29.04
CA TYR A 337 -50.16 -56.77 -27.66
C TYR A 337 -50.44 -55.64 -26.68
N PHE A 338 -49.93 -54.45 -26.95
CA PHE A 338 -50.14 -53.28 -26.11
C PHE A 338 -51.61 -52.84 -26.09
N LEU A 339 -52.28 -52.87 -27.24
CA LEU A 339 -53.71 -52.57 -27.30
C LEU A 339 -54.52 -53.57 -26.47
N ARG A 340 -54.19 -54.86 -26.48
CA ARG A 340 -54.84 -55.89 -25.65
C ARG A 340 -54.69 -55.62 -24.16
N ILE A 341 -53.54 -55.11 -23.72
CA ILE A 341 -53.32 -54.69 -22.33
C ILE A 341 -54.23 -53.51 -21.97
N VAL A 342 -54.23 -52.46 -22.79
CA VAL A 342 -54.91 -51.19 -22.47
C VAL A 342 -56.35 -51.09 -22.99
N THR A 343 -56.94 -52.19 -23.45
CA THR A 343 -58.35 -52.21 -23.84
C THR A 343 -59.21 -52.39 -22.60
N LYS A 344 -60.23 -51.53 -22.47
CA LYS A 344 -61.24 -51.62 -21.40
C LYS A 344 -62.14 -52.82 -21.65
N GLU A 345 -62.35 -53.63 -20.62
CA GLU A 345 -63.26 -54.77 -20.70
C GLU A 345 -64.70 -54.31 -20.52
N SER A 346 -65.66 -55.05 -21.10
CA SER A 346 -67.08 -54.65 -21.15
C SER A 346 -67.76 -54.59 -19.77
N PHE A 347 -67.20 -55.27 -18.77
CA PHE A 347 -67.72 -55.34 -17.41
C PHE A 347 -66.98 -54.43 -16.41
N GLU A 348 -66.01 -53.64 -16.86
CA GLU A 348 -65.27 -52.69 -16.01
C GLU A 348 -65.85 -51.28 -16.06
N THR A 349 -65.86 -50.58 -14.92
CA THR A 349 -65.99 -49.11 -14.91
C THR A 349 -64.71 -48.44 -15.41
N GLU A 350 -64.73 -47.12 -15.69
CA GLU A 350 -63.51 -46.41 -16.11
C GLU A 350 -62.44 -46.41 -15.00
N ASP A 351 -62.84 -46.26 -13.74
CA ASP A 351 -61.91 -46.29 -12.60
C ASP A 351 -61.30 -47.68 -12.40
N GLN A 352 -62.11 -48.74 -12.53
CA GLN A 352 -61.66 -50.12 -12.48
C GLN A 352 -60.68 -50.44 -13.60
N PHE A 353 -60.99 -50.01 -14.83
CA PHE A 353 -60.08 -50.11 -15.97
C PHE A 353 -58.72 -49.49 -15.65
N VAL A 354 -58.70 -48.23 -15.20
CA VAL A 354 -57.47 -47.51 -14.86
C VAL A 354 -56.68 -48.21 -13.74
N GLN A 355 -57.36 -48.68 -12.69
CA GLN A 355 -56.74 -49.41 -11.59
C GLN A 355 -56.14 -50.76 -12.04
N ARG A 356 -56.81 -51.50 -12.94
CA ARG A 356 -56.23 -52.69 -13.56
C ARG A 356 -54.97 -52.34 -14.34
N ILE A 357 -55.03 -51.30 -15.18
CA ILE A 357 -53.84 -50.92 -15.99
C ILE A 357 -52.68 -50.54 -15.07
N GLU A 358 -52.93 -49.85 -13.96
CA GLU A 358 -51.91 -49.55 -12.96
C GLU A 358 -51.32 -50.83 -12.32
N LEU A 359 -52.15 -51.84 -12.00
CA LEU A 359 -51.64 -53.13 -11.54
C LEU A 359 -50.73 -53.79 -12.58
N VAL A 360 -51.15 -53.81 -13.84
CA VAL A 360 -50.35 -54.37 -14.95
C VAL A 360 -49.05 -53.59 -15.13
N HIS A 361 -49.09 -52.26 -15.03
CA HIS A 361 -47.91 -51.39 -15.06
C HIS A 361 -46.95 -51.71 -13.90
N ARG A 362 -47.45 -51.96 -12.69
CA ARG A 362 -46.60 -52.36 -11.55
C ARG A 362 -46.03 -53.78 -11.68
N LEU A 363 -46.74 -54.70 -12.34
CA LEU A 363 -46.25 -56.05 -12.63
C LEU A 363 -45.18 -56.04 -13.73
N TYR A 364 -45.34 -55.16 -14.72
CA TYR A 364 -44.46 -55.02 -15.89
C TYR A 364 -43.95 -53.59 -16.05
N PRO A 365 -43.19 -53.06 -15.06
CA PRO A 365 -42.80 -51.66 -15.04
C PRO A 365 -41.88 -51.31 -16.22
N ASN A 366 -41.06 -52.25 -16.69
CA ASN A 366 -40.13 -52.05 -17.80
C ASN A 366 -40.72 -52.37 -19.18
N LEU A 367 -42.04 -52.52 -19.31
CA LEU A 367 -42.65 -52.73 -20.61
C LEU A 367 -42.52 -51.46 -21.46
N VAL A 368 -42.01 -51.60 -22.69
CA VAL A 368 -41.74 -50.49 -23.62
C VAL A 368 -42.97 -49.60 -23.84
N LEU A 369 -44.17 -50.17 -23.73
CA LEU A 369 -45.46 -49.47 -23.73
C LEU A 369 -45.48 -48.21 -22.84
N TRP A 370 -44.87 -48.27 -21.65
CA TRP A 370 -44.93 -47.18 -20.67
C TRP A 370 -43.92 -46.07 -20.94
N SER A 371 -42.86 -46.35 -21.70
CA SER A 371 -41.72 -45.44 -21.88
C SER A 371 -41.54 -44.94 -23.31
N ASP A 372 -41.97 -45.69 -24.32
CA ASP A 372 -41.69 -45.31 -25.72
C ASP A 372 -42.74 -44.33 -26.26
N SER A 373 -42.24 -43.16 -26.67
CA SER A 373 -43.02 -42.09 -27.29
C SER A 373 -43.82 -42.52 -28.53
N LYS A 374 -43.41 -43.59 -29.22
CA LYS A 374 -44.12 -44.16 -30.38
C LYS A 374 -45.56 -44.55 -30.03
N TYR A 375 -45.79 -45.10 -28.83
CA TYR A 375 -47.09 -45.60 -28.39
C TYR A 375 -47.89 -44.58 -27.57
N TYR A 376 -47.28 -43.45 -27.22
CA TYR A 376 -47.90 -42.45 -26.35
C TYR A 376 -49.22 -41.91 -26.92
N LYS A 377 -49.18 -41.29 -28.10
CA LYS A 377 -50.37 -40.62 -28.68
C LYS A 377 -51.51 -41.58 -29.00
N THR A 378 -51.21 -42.81 -29.41
CA THR A 378 -52.19 -43.76 -29.92
C THR A 378 -52.72 -44.71 -28.86
N ILE A 379 -51.93 -45.05 -27.83
CA ILE A 379 -52.26 -46.12 -26.88
C ILE A 379 -52.33 -45.60 -25.43
N THR A 380 -51.29 -44.92 -24.91
CA THR A 380 -51.16 -44.66 -23.47
C THR A 380 -51.55 -43.25 -23.00
N GLN A 381 -51.71 -42.27 -23.89
CA GLN A 381 -52.05 -40.89 -23.51
C GLN A 381 -53.35 -40.78 -22.70
N LYS A 382 -54.40 -41.53 -23.09
CA LYS A 382 -55.68 -41.55 -22.37
C LYS A 382 -55.49 -42.11 -20.96
N PHE A 383 -54.72 -43.19 -20.80
CA PHE A 383 -54.39 -43.75 -19.49
C PHE A 383 -53.67 -42.74 -18.61
N TYR A 384 -52.62 -42.08 -19.11
CA TYR A 384 -51.88 -41.07 -18.34
C TYR A 384 -52.77 -39.90 -17.92
N SER A 385 -53.61 -39.42 -18.84
CA SER A 385 -54.53 -38.30 -18.60
C SER A 385 -55.56 -38.62 -17.51
N THR A 386 -56.05 -39.85 -17.44
CA THR A 386 -57.05 -40.27 -16.46
C THR A 386 -56.41 -40.62 -15.11
N TYR A 387 -55.35 -41.45 -15.09
CA TYR A 387 -54.77 -41.97 -13.86
C TYR A 387 -54.03 -40.90 -13.04
N TYR A 388 -53.24 -40.06 -13.71
CA TYR A 388 -52.49 -39.00 -13.06
C TYR A 388 -53.27 -37.69 -12.95
N LYS A 389 -54.59 -37.71 -13.15
CA LYS A 389 -55.43 -36.55 -12.84
C LYS A 389 -55.40 -36.30 -11.33
N LYS A 390 -55.34 -35.02 -10.93
CA LYS A 390 -55.43 -34.63 -9.52
C LYS A 390 -56.82 -34.92 -8.98
N SER A 391 -56.90 -35.57 -7.81
CA SER A 391 -58.15 -35.78 -7.09
C SER A 391 -58.59 -34.48 -6.39
N SER A 392 -59.89 -34.26 -6.23
CA SER A 392 -60.43 -33.09 -5.51
C SER A 392 -60.08 -33.07 -4.02
N SER A 393 -59.74 -34.22 -3.44
CA SER A 393 -59.38 -34.40 -2.03
C SER A 393 -57.87 -34.43 -1.75
N GLU A 394 -57.03 -34.38 -2.79
CA GLU A 394 -55.57 -34.52 -2.68
C GLU A 394 -54.88 -33.14 -2.76
N ASP A 395 -54.01 -32.84 -1.79
CA ASP A 395 -53.18 -31.63 -1.83
C ASP A 395 -52.09 -31.72 -2.91
N GLU A 396 -51.46 -30.58 -3.24
CA GLU A 396 -50.46 -30.53 -4.32
C GLU A 396 -49.21 -31.36 -4.06
N THR A 397 -48.73 -31.41 -2.82
CA THR A 397 -47.52 -32.17 -2.48
C THR A 397 -47.79 -33.66 -2.60
N THR A 398 -48.92 -34.13 -2.08
CA THR A 398 -49.33 -35.54 -2.19
C THR A 398 -49.54 -35.92 -3.66
N TYR A 399 -50.21 -35.07 -4.44
CA TYR A 399 -50.40 -35.26 -5.87
C TYR A 399 -49.08 -35.39 -6.63
N PHE A 400 -48.15 -34.45 -6.43
CA PHE A 400 -46.87 -34.47 -7.12
C PHE A 400 -46.01 -35.66 -6.70
N LYS A 401 -45.99 -36.04 -5.42
CA LYS A 401 -45.34 -37.27 -4.95
C LYS A 401 -45.85 -38.49 -5.70
N ARG A 402 -47.18 -38.61 -5.85
CA ARG A 402 -47.79 -39.71 -6.60
C ARG A 402 -47.37 -39.73 -8.07
N VAL A 403 -47.32 -38.57 -8.73
CA VAL A 403 -46.88 -38.43 -10.13
C VAL A 403 -45.44 -38.90 -10.34
N ILE A 404 -44.51 -38.50 -9.47
CA ILE A 404 -43.08 -38.81 -9.64
C ILE A 404 -42.65 -40.16 -9.07
N THR A 405 -43.56 -40.87 -8.39
CA THR A 405 -43.22 -42.11 -7.69
C THR A 405 -42.66 -43.13 -8.68
N ARG A 406 -41.54 -43.75 -8.30
CA ARG A 406 -40.90 -44.82 -9.07
C ARG A 406 -41.57 -46.15 -8.77
N CYS A 407 -41.85 -46.93 -9.81
CA CYS A 407 -42.39 -48.28 -9.64
C CYS A 407 -41.28 -49.23 -9.15
N SER A 408 -41.65 -50.20 -8.31
CA SER A 408 -40.70 -51.21 -7.84
C SER A 408 -40.16 -52.01 -9.04
N GLY A 409 -38.83 -52.07 -9.20
CA GLY A 409 -38.18 -52.75 -10.33
C GLY A 409 -38.10 -51.94 -11.63
N GLU A 410 -38.59 -50.69 -11.66
CA GLU A 410 -38.47 -49.79 -12.81
C GLU A 410 -37.01 -49.36 -13.02
N SER A 411 -36.47 -49.51 -14.24
CA SER A 411 -35.12 -49.04 -14.60
C SER A 411 -35.04 -47.51 -14.75
N ASP A 412 -33.84 -46.92 -14.66
CA ASP A 412 -33.67 -45.46 -14.75
C ASP A 412 -34.17 -44.90 -16.08
N ILE A 413 -33.87 -45.59 -17.19
CA ILE A 413 -34.29 -45.18 -18.54
C ILE A 413 -35.82 -45.17 -18.64
N VAL A 414 -36.47 -46.22 -18.14
CA VAL A 414 -37.93 -46.34 -18.17
C VAL A 414 -38.57 -45.28 -17.27
N TYR A 415 -38.03 -45.08 -16.07
CA TYR A 415 -38.47 -44.04 -15.14
C TYR A 415 -38.45 -42.64 -15.77
N ILE A 416 -37.33 -42.26 -16.39
CA ILE A 416 -37.19 -40.96 -17.06
C ILE A 416 -38.16 -40.83 -18.22
N ASN A 417 -38.19 -41.82 -19.10
CA ASN A 417 -39.02 -41.76 -20.30
C ASN A 417 -40.51 -41.75 -19.95
N ARG A 418 -40.96 -42.53 -18.97
CA ARG A 418 -42.34 -42.49 -18.46
C ARG A 418 -42.68 -41.11 -17.92
N LEU A 419 -41.81 -40.53 -17.08
CA LEU A 419 -42.03 -39.19 -16.55
C LEU A 419 -41.99 -38.12 -17.63
N ASP A 420 -41.22 -38.30 -18.71
CA ASP A 420 -41.26 -37.43 -19.88
C ASP A 420 -42.62 -37.47 -20.59
N LEU A 421 -43.23 -38.65 -20.72
CA LEU A 421 -44.58 -38.79 -21.26
C LEU A 421 -45.64 -38.17 -20.34
N ILE A 422 -45.53 -38.37 -19.02
CA ILE A 422 -46.45 -37.76 -18.04
C ILE A 422 -46.28 -36.24 -18.03
N ARG A 423 -45.06 -35.72 -18.08
CA ARG A 423 -44.77 -34.29 -18.24
C ARG A 423 -45.36 -33.76 -19.54
N GLN A 424 -45.29 -34.52 -20.64
CA GLN A 424 -45.94 -34.13 -21.89
C GLN A 424 -47.47 -34.11 -21.78
N THR A 425 -48.09 -34.99 -20.98
CA THR A 425 -49.53 -34.97 -20.70
C THR A 425 -49.92 -33.76 -19.84
N PHE A 426 -49.13 -33.47 -18.81
CA PHE A 426 -49.38 -32.43 -17.83
C PHE A 426 -48.25 -31.39 -17.83
N SER A 427 -48.04 -30.76 -18.99
CA SER A 427 -46.90 -29.86 -19.21
C SER A 427 -47.00 -28.52 -18.48
N GLY A 428 -48.14 -28.24 -17.85
CA GLY A 428 -48.39 -27.03 -17.06
C GLY A 428 -48.19 -27.20 -15.55
N LEU A 429 -47.82 -28.38 -15.05
CA LEU A 429 -47.65 -28.58 -13.61
C LEU A 429 -46.42 -27.84 -13.08
N ASP A 430 -46.59 -27.15 -11.95
CA ASP A 430 -45.50 -26.47 -11.25
C ASP A 430 -44.41 -27.43 -10.75
N LEU A 431 -44.72 -28.72 -10.60
CA LEU A 431 -43.75 -29.80 -10.34
C LEU A 431 -42.48 -29.72 -11.21
N TRP A 432 -42.63 -29.31 -12.47
CA TRP A 432 -41.55 -29.29 -13.46
C TRP A 432 -40.79 -27.96 -13.51
N TYR A 433 -41.33 -26.88 -12.95
CA TYR A 433 -40.82 -25.52 -13.19
C TYR A 433 -40.67 -24.66 -11.94
N SER A 434 -41.29 -25.06 -10.82
CA SER A 434 -41.22 -24.34 -9.55
C SER A 434 -40.07 -24.86 -8.69
N LYS A 435 -39.32 -23.91 -8.13
CA LYS A 435 -38.26 -24.19 -7.15
C LYS A 435 -38.79 -24.83 -5.87
N GLU A 436 -40.02 -24.52 -5.48
CA GLU A 436 -40.66 -25.07 -4.28
C GLU A 436 -40.75 -26.61 -4.32
N PHE A 437 -40.98 -27.17 -5.51
CA PHE A 437 -41.12 -28.61 -5.71
C PHE A 437 -39.84 -29.29 -6.23
N LEU A 438 -38.70 -28.58 -6.24
CA LEU A 438 -37.44 -29.11 -6.76
C LEU A 438 -36.98 -30.37 -6.02
N GLU A 439 -37.16 -30.44 -4.69
CA GLU A 439 -36.78 -31.65 -3.93
C GLU A 439 -37.63 -32.87 -4.30
N LEU A 440 -38.87 -32.69 -4.79
CA LEU A 440 -39.67 -33.79 -5.33
C LEU A 440 -39.11 -34.22 -6.70
N SER A 441 -38.93 -33.29 -7.64
CA SER A 441 -38.48 -33.61 -9.01
C SER A 441 -36.97 -33.86 -9.14
N LYS A 442 -36.22 -33.76 -8.04
CA LYS A 442 -34.76 -33.93 -7.98
C LYS A 442 -34.28 -35.24 -8.56
N LEU A 443 -34.85 -36.38 -8.16
CA LEU A 443 -34.44 -37.69 -8.67
C LEU A 443 -34.62 -37.77 -10.19
N TYR A 444 -35.73 -37.25 -10.70
CA TYR A 444 -36.01 -37.19 -12.13
C TYR A 444 -34.99 -36.32 -12.88
N TYR A 445 -34.76 -35.08 -12.46
CA TYR A 445 -33.80 -34.20 -13.15
C TYR A 445 -32.35 -34.66 -13.00
N THR A 446 -31.96 -35.18 -11.84
CA THR A 446 -30.62 -35.71 -11.63
C THR A 446 -30.37 -36.92 -12.53
N THR A 447 -31.31 -37.86 -12.57
CA THR A 447 -31.18 -39.06 -13.42
C THR A 447 -31.21 -38.69 -14.90
N LYS A 448 -32.10 -37.77 -15.31
CA LYS A 448 -32.22 -37.30 -16.70
C LYS A 448 -30.95 -36.62 -17.18
N TYR A 449 -30.43 -35.64 -16.44
CA TYR A 449 -29.30 -34.81 -16.90
C TYR A 449 -27.93 -35.25 -16.36
N THR A 450 -27.82 -36.49 -15.87
CA THR A 450 -26.52 -37.12 -15.69
C THR A 450 -25.92 -37.47 -17.06
N LYS A 451 -24.61 -37.27 -17.21
CA LYS A 451 -23.87 -37.58 -18.43
C LYS A 451 -23.91 -39.09 -18.69
N MET A 452 -24.34 -39.49 -19.88
CA MET A 452 -24.29 -40.90 -20.30
C MET A 452 -22.86 -41.30 -20.67
N SER A 453 -22.51 -42.59 -20.54
CA SER A 453 -21.14 -43.09 -20.79
C SER A 453 -20.62 -42.83 -22.20
N SER A 454 -21.50 -42.80 -23.21
CA SER A 454 -21.17 -42.51 -24.62
C SER A 454 -21.42 -41.05 -25.03
N GLU A 455 -21.90 -40.19 -24.13
CA GLU A 455 -22.27 -38.81 -24.44
C GLU A 455 -21.09 -37.85 -24.24
N THR A 456 -20.86 -36.95 -25.21
CA THR A 456 -19.89 -35.86 -25.06
C THR A 456 -20.45 -34.75 -24.15
N GLU A 457 -19.58 -33.98 -23.49
CA GLU A 457 -20.05 -32.86 -22.65
C GLU A 457 -20.89 -31.85 -23.44
N GLU A 458 -20.49 -31.56 -24.68
CA GLU A 458 -21.25 -30.66 -25.54
C GLU A 458 -22.65 -31.21 -25.89
N SER A 459 -22.77 -32.52 -26.09
CA SER A 459 -24.08 -33.17 -26.30
C SER A 459 -24.95 -33.04 -25.04
N LEU A 460 -24.39 -33.29 -23.85
CA LEU A 460 -25.11 -33.11 -22.58
C LEU A 460 -25.60 -31.67 -22.43
N TYR A 461 -24.74 -30.69 -22.72
CA TYR A 461 -25.10 -29.27 -22.58
C TYR A 461 -26.19 -28.86 -23.57
N LYS A 462 -26.13 -29.34 -24.82
CA LYS A 462 -27.22 -29.15 -25.79
C LYS A 462 -28.51 -29.81 -25.31
N ARG A 463 -28.44 -31.00 -24.72
CA ARG A 463 -29.58 -31.74 -24.16
C ARG A 463 -30.21 -31.06 -22.95
N ILE A 464 -29.43 -30.37 -22.11
CA ILE A 464 -29.96 -29.54 -21.02
C ILE A 464 -30.69 -28.31 -21.59
N MET A 465 -30.08 -27.65 -22.56
CA MET A 465 -30.52 -26.35 -23.09
C MET A 465 -31.63 -26.45 -24.15
N ILE A 466 -31.86 -27.63 -24.73
CA ILE A 466 -32.94 -27.82 -25.70
C ILE A 466 -34.29 -27.71 -25.01
N LYS A 467 -35.24 -27.08 -25.71
CA LYS A 467 -36.63 -26.99 -25.29
C LYS A 467 -37.30 -28.36 -25.43
N GLU A 468 -37.99 -28.79 -24.38
CA GLU A 468 -38.63 -30.09 -24.35
C GLU A 468 -39.99 -30.07 -25.08
N VAL A 469 -40.47 -31.23 -25.53
CA VAL A 469 -41.76 -31.34 -26.24
C VAL A 469 -42.89 -30.90 -25.31
N GLY A 470 -43.79 -30.04 -25.81
CA GLY A 470 -44.94 -29.52 -25.08
C GLY A 470 -44.64 -28.38 -24.09
N GLU A 471 -43.37 -27.97 -23.98
CA GLU A 471 -42.91 -26.88 -23.13
C GLU A 471 -43.09 -25.51 -23.83
N SER A 472 -43.39 -24.44 -23.09
CA SER A 472 -43.27 -23.06 -23.57
C SER A 472 -41.81 -22.57 -23.45
N GLU A 473 -41.48 -21.41 -24.04
CA GLU A 473 -40.13 -20.85 -23.89
C GLU A 473 -39.83 -20.48 -22.42
N GLU A 474 -40.80 -19.90 -21.73
CA GLU A 474 -40.68 -19.54 -20.32
C GLU A 474 -40.50 -20.78 -19.43
N GLN A 475 -41.25 -21.85 -19.72
CA GLN A 475 -41.14 -23.12 -19.01
C GLN A 475 -39.75 -23.76 -19.19
N SER A 476 -39.21 -23.74 -20.42
CA SER A 476 -37.85 -24.21 -20.73
C SER A 476 -36.81 -23.50 -19.87
N ILE A 477 -36.91 -22.18 -19.79
CA ILE A 477 -36.01 -21.36 -18.97
C ILE A 477 -36.13 -21.70 -17.48
N LYS A 478 -37.36 -21.90 -16.96
CA LYS A 478 -37.58 -22.31 -15.56
C LYS A 478 -36.99 -23.69 -15.28
N ARG A 479 -37.23 -24.68 -16.14
CA ARG A 479 -36.63 -26.02 -16.02
C ARG A 479 -35.11 -25.95 -16.03
N ILE A 480 -34.52 -25.25 -16.99
CA ILE A 480 -33.05 -25.09 -17.09
C ILE A 480 -32.50 -24.43 -15.82
N ALA A 481 -33.22 -23.45 -15.25
CA ALA A 481 -32.83 -22.82 -13.98
C ALA A 481 -32.85 -23.83 -12.81
N LEU A 482 -33.85 -24.71 -12.72
CA LEU A 482 -33.88 -25.80 -11.74
C LEU A 482 -32.71 -26.78 -11.92
N VAL A 483 -32.42 -27.17 -13.17
CA VAL A 483 -31.28 -28.04 -13.49
C VAL A 483 -29.96 -27.39 -13.07
N ARG A 484 -29.80 -26.08 -13.27
CA ARG A 484 -28.64 -25.32 -12.79
C ARG A 484 -28.53 -25.31 -11.27
N GLU A 485 -29.65 -25.28 -10.53
CA GLU A 485 -29.60 -25.40 -9.06
C GLU A 485 -29.15 -26.79 -8.59
N LEU A 486 -29.52 -27.85 -9.33
CA LEU A 486 -29.07 -29.22 -9.03
C LEU A 486 -27.62 -29.47 -9.43
N PHE A 487 -27.16 -28.83 -10.50
CA PHE A 487 -25.82 -28.98 -11.06
C PHE A 487 -25.09 -27.63 -11.21
N PRO A 488 -24.85 -26.90 -10.11
CA PRO A 488 -24.34 -25.53 -10.14
C PRO A 488 -22.89 -25.43 -10.64
N ASN A 489 -22.14 -26.54 -10.57
CA ASN A 489 -20.73 -26.59 -10.95
C ASN A 489 -20.48 -27.14 -12.36
N LEU A 490 -21.50 -27.26 -13.22
CA LEU A 490 -21.28 -27.64 -14.62
C LEU A 490 -20.55 -26.54 -15.38
N VAL A 491 -19.59 -26.94 -16.21
CA VAL A 491 -18.80 -26.06 -17.08
C VAL A 491 -19.69 -25.23 -18.01
N LEU A 492 -20.87 -25.75 -18.36
CA LEU A 492 -21.92 -25.04 -19.11
C LEU A 492 -22.22 -23.64 -18.56
N TRP A 493 -22.24 -23.47 -17.23
CA TRP A 493 -22.60 -22.20 -16.60
C TRP A 493 -21.42 -21.22 -16.47
N THR A 494 -20.20 -21.69 -16.69
CA THR A 494 -18.99 -20.98 -16.26
C THR A 494 -18.03 -20.69 -17.41
N ASP A 495 -17.96 -21.56 -18.41
CA ASP A 495 -17.03 -21.43 -19.52
C ASP A 495 -17.58 -20.52 -20.62
N GLU A 496 -16.73 -19.59 -21.05
CA GLU A 496 -17.03 -18.63 -22.11
C GLU A 496 -17.37 -19.31 -23.44
N LYS A 497 -16.82 -20.50 -23.71
CA LYS A 497 -17.13 -21.31 -24.90
C LYS A 497 -18.63 -21.58 -25.06
N TYR A 498 -19.36 -21.71 -23.96
CA TYR A 498 -20.80 -22.01 -23.95
C TYR A 498 -21.66 -20.77 -23.67
N TYR A 499 -21.07 -19.57 -23.69
CA TYR A 499 -21.78 -18.34 -23.39
C TYR A 499 -22.94 -18.10 -24.36
N ASP A 500 -22.75 -18.29 -25.66
CA ASP A 500 -23.84 -18.08 -26.63
C ASP A 500 -25.03 -19.02 -26.40
N LEU A 501 -24.77 -20.23 -25.90
CA LEU A 501 -25.80 -21.19 -25.52
C LEU A 501 -26.58 -20.71 -24.26
N THR A 502 -25.89 -20.13 -23.29
CA THR A 502 -26.48 -19.69 -22.00
C THR A 502 -26.93 -18.23 -21.96
N LYS A 503 -26.61 -17.43 -22.98
CA LYS A 503 -26.89 -15.99 -23.04
C LYS A 503 -28.37 -15.65 -22.90
N THR A 504 -29.24 -16.37 -23.61
CA THR A 504 -30.69 -16.15 -23.54
C THR A 504 -31.24 -16.51 -22.16
N LEU A 505 -30.74 -17.59 -21.55
CA LEU A 505 -31.08 -17.96 -20.18
C LEU A 505 -30.70 -16.83 -19.21
N TYR A 506 -29.45 -16.35 -19.24
CA TYR A 506 -29.00 -15.27 -18.37
C TYR A 506 -29.80 -13.98 -18.54
N ARG A 507 -30.14 -13.61 -19.77
CA ARG A 507 -30.98 -12.43 -20.08
C ARG A 507 -32.39 -12.52 -19.49
N THR A 508 -32.95 -13.72 -19.39
CA THR A 508 -34.31 -13.91 -18.91
C THR A 508 -34.34 -14.00 -17.38
N ILE A 509 -33.49 -14.85 -16.79
CA ILE A 509 -33.52 -15.08 -15.33
C ILE A 509 -33.05 -13.86 -14.54
N TYR A 510 -32.11 -13.08 -15.07
CA TYR A 510 -31.60 -11.86 -14.45
C TYR A 510 -32.25 -10.60 -15.03
N LYS A 511 -33.37 -10.70 -15.73
CA LYS A 511 -34.14 -9.52 -16.10
C LYS A 511 -34.66 -8.84 -14.83
N LYS A 512 -34.53 -7.51 -14.75
CA LYS A 512 -35.13 -6.70 -13.68
C LYS A 512 -36.66 -6.71 -13.83
N SER A 513 -37.39 -6.95 -12.75
CA SER A 513 -38.86 -6.78 -12.75
C SER A 513 -39.23 -5.29 -12.75
N SER A 514 -40.39 -4.94 -13.31
CA SER A 514 -40.87 -3.55 -13.32
C SER A 514 -41.16 -2.99 -11.91
N SER A 515 -41.46 -3.87 -10.95
CA SER A 515 -41.73 -3.52 -9.55
C SER A 515 -40.55 -3.70 -8.59
N GLU A 516 -39.40 -4.20 -9.07
CA GLU A 516 -38.24 -4.52 -8.24
C GLU A 516 -37.30 -3.31 -8.13
N ASP A 517 -36.94 -2.91 -6.91
CA ASP A 517 -35.96 -1.85 -6.67
C ASP A 517 -34.53 -2.31 -7.02
N GLU A 518 -33.60 -1.36 -7.13
CA GLU A 518 -32.22 -1.66 -7.55
C GLU A 518 -31.45 -2.54 -6.56
N ILE A 519 -31.66 -2.35 -5.26
CA ILE A 519 -30.94 -3.11 -4.22
C ILE A 519 -31.39 -4.57 -4.24
N THR A 520 -32.70 -4.81 -4.28
CA THR A 520 -33.26 -6.17 -4.38
C THR A 520 -32.80 -6.85 -5.67
N TYR A 521 -32.85 -6.15 -6.80
CA TYR A 521 -32.38 -6.65 -8.09
C TYR A 521 -30.91 -7.06 -8.08
N PHE A 522 -30.04 -6.20 -7.54
CA PHE A 522 -28.60 -6.45 -7.49
C PHE A 522 -28.22 -7.56 -6.51
N ASN A 523 -28.87 -7.64 -5.35
CA ASN A 523 -28.68 -8.77 -4.43
C ASN A 523 -29.04 -10.11 -5.11
N ARG A 524 -30.11 -10.14 -5.90
CA ARG A 524 -30.52 -11.33 -6.65
C ARG A 524 -29.50 -11.74 -7.73
N ILE A 525 -28.85 -10.79 -8.40
CA ILE A 525 -27.78 -11.08 -9.37
C ILE A 525 -26.58 -11.76 -8.69
N ILE A 526 -26.12 -11.18 -7.59
CA ILE A 526 -24.88 -11.57 -6.90
C ILE A 526 -25.10 -12.79 -5.98
N ALA A 527 -26.36 -13.19 -5.76
CA ALA A 527 -26.71 -14.35 -4.96
C ALA A 527 -25.97 -15.62 -5.41
N ARG A 528 -25.46 -16.36 -4.42
CA ARG A 528 -24.75 -17.62 -4.62
C ARG A 528 -25.75 -18.77 -4.69
N ILE A 529 -25.54 -19.71 -5.61
CA ILE A 529 -26.38 -20.90 -5.69
C ILE A 529 -25.93 -21.89 -4.61
N PRO A 530 -26.85 -22.61 -3.94
CA PRO A 530 -26.46 -23.65 -2.98
C PRO A 530 -25.47 -24.65 -3.60
N LYS A 531 -24.40 -24.99 -2.85
CA LYS A 531 -23.32 -25.91 -3.29
C LYS A 531 -22.46 -25.43 -4.48
N GLU A 532 -22.60 -24.18 -4.90
CA GLU A 532 -21.74 -23.57 -5.91
C GLU A 532 -20.33 -23.29 -5.35
N SER A 533 -19.29 -23.78 -6.03
CA SER A 533 -17.89 -23.50 -5.70
C SER A 533 -17.51 -22.04 -5.95
N ASP A 534 -16.43 -21.54 -5.33
CA ASP A 534 -15.97 -20.16 -5.54
C ASP A 534 -15.60 -19.90 -7.01
N GLU A 535 -14.96 -20.87 -7.66
CA GLU A 535 -14.56 -20.76 -9.07
C GLU A 535 -15.78 -20.70 -10.00
N CYS A 536 -16.79 -21.53 -9.75
CA CYS A 536 -18.04 -21.50 -10.52
C CYS A 536 -18.81 -20.20 -10.27
N TYR A 537 -18.92 -19.77 -9.01
CA TYR A 537 -19.55 -18.51 -8.63
C TYR A 537 -18.96 -17.31 -9.38
N ILE A 538 -17.63 -17.18 -9.39
CA ILE A 538 -16.95 -16.11 -10.10
C ILE A 538 -17.13 -16.22 -11.61
N SER A 539 -16.89 -17.39 -12.18
CA SER A 539 -16.97 -17.59 -13.63
C SER A 539 -18.36 -17.31 -14.17
N ARG A 540 -19.39 -17.76 -13.46
CA ARG A 540 -20.78 -17.45 -13.75
C ARG A 540 -21.08 -15.97 -13.67
N LEU A 541 -20.69 -15.29 -12.59
CA LEU A 541 -20.90 -13.85 -12.47
C LEU A 541 -20.15 -13.07 -13.55
N ASN A 542 -19.03 -13.57 -14.07
CA ASN A 542 -18.36 -12.96 -15.23
C ASN A 542 -19.22 -13.04 -16.49
N LEU A 543 -19.89 -14.18 -16.74
CA LEU A 543 -20.82 -14.31 -17.86
C LEU A 543 -22.07 -13.44 -17.67
N VAL A 544 -22.57 -13.31 -16.44
CA VAL A 544 -23.68 -12.39 -16.12
C VAL A 544 -23.24 -10.93 -16.32
N LYS A 545 -22.05 -10.54 -15.84
CA LYS A 545 -21.46 -9.22 -16.08
C LYS A 545 -21.27 -8.97 -17.56
N ARG A 546 -20.83 -9.95 -18.35
CA ARG A 546 -20.75 -9.83 -19.82
C ARG A 546 -22.12 -9.60 -20.47
N THR A 547 -23.17 -10.22 -19.92
CA THR A 547 -24.56 -10.04 -20.40
C THR A 547 -25.08 -8.65 -20.07
N TYR A 548 -24.72 -8.13 -18.89
CA TYR A 548 -25.19 -6.88 -18.33
C TYR A 548 -24.03 -5.94 -17.98
N SER A 549 -23.20 -5.65 -18.98
CA SER A 549 -21.92 -4.96 -18.80
C SER A 549 -22.06 -3.48 -18.45
N SER A 550 -23.25 -2.90 -18.61
CA SER A 550 -23.55 -1.50 -18.29
C SER A 550 -24.19 -1.29 -16.91
N LEU A 551 -24.44 -2.34 -16.13
CA LEU A 551 -25.04 -2.17 -14.81
C LEU A 551 -24.09 -1.45 -13.86
N ASN A 552 -24.62 -0.43 -13.18
CA ASN A 552 -23.92 0.31 -12.12
C ASN A 552 -23.43 -0.61 -10.99
N LEU A 553 -24.06 -1.78 -10.81
CA LEU A 553 -23.64 -2.83 -9.89
C LEU A 553 -22.12 -3.09 -9.91
N TRP A 554 -21.52 -3.11 -11.10
CA TRP A 554 -20.11 -3.48 -11.26
C TRP A 554 -19.14 -2.32 -11.04
N TYR A 555 -19.59 -1.07 -11.10
CA TYR A 555 -18.71 0.10 -11.21
C TYR A 555 -19.01 1.22 -10.21
N SER A 556 -20.21 1.26 -9.62
CA SER A 556 -20.58 2.28 -8.65
C SER A 556 -20.14 1.90 -7.23
N SER A 557 -19.54 2.86 -6.53
CA SER A 557 -19.17 2.70 -5.12
C SER A 557 -20.38 2.57 -4.20
N GLU A 558 -21.56 3.06 -4.61
CA GLU A 558 -22.82 2.92 -3.89
C GLU A 558 -23.20 1.45 -3.66
N PHE A 559 -22.95 0.59 -4.65
CA PHE A 559 -23.30 -0.83 -4.61
C PHE A 559 -22.11 -1.72 -4.24
N LEU A 560 -20.99 -1.13 -3.80
CA LEU A 560 -19.79 -1.89 -3.44
C LEU A 560 -20.06 -2.89 -2.32
N SER A 561 -20.93 -2.55 -1.35
CA SER A 561 -21.30 -3.47 -0.27
C SER A 561 -21.94 -4.77 -0.78
N ILE A 562 -22.68 -4.71 -1.89
CA ILE A 562 -23.33 -5.86 -2.55
C ILE A 562 -22.29 -6.68 -3.34
N THR A 563 -21.39 -6.04 -4.10
CA THR A 563 -20.40 -6.73 -4.95
C THR A 563 -19.08 -7.06 -4.26
N LYS A 564 -18.90 -6.64 -3.01
CA LYS A 564 -17.65 -6.82 -2.26
C LYS A 564 -17.16 -8.26 -2.27
N GLN A 565 -18.04 -9.23 -1.98
CA GLN A 565 -17.66 -10.64 -1.93
C GLN A 565 -17.29 -11.23 -3.29
N TYR A 566 -17.94 -10.77 -4.36
CA TYR A 566 -17.55 -11.12 -5.73
C TYR A 566 -16.13 -10.65 -6.03
N TYR A 567 -15.79 -9.39 -5.73
CA TYR A 567 -14.44 -8.88 -5.97
C TYR A 567 -13.38 -9.50 -5.06
N ILE A 568 -13.70 -9.76 -3.79
CA ILE A 568 -12.80 -10.47 -2.87
C ILE A 568 -12.48 -11.86 -3.40
N THR A 569 -13.50 -12.63 -3.79
CA THR A 569 -13.33 -14.00 -4.26
C THR A 569 -12.59 -14.04 -5.61
N ARG A 570 -12.89 -13.10 -6.53
CA ARG A 570 -12.25 -13.00 -7.86
C ARG A 570 -10.76 -12.70 -7.80
N TYR A 571 -10.38 -11.77 -6.93
CA TYR A 571 -9.00 -11.29 -6.78
C TYR A 571 -8.31 -11.87 -5.54
N ASN A 572 -8.81 -12.98 -5.02
CA ASN A 572 -8.05 -13.80 -4.10
C ASN A 572 -6.84 -14.40 -4.85
N LYS A 573 -5.66 -14.38 -4.22
CA LYS A 573 -4.43 -14.87 -4.81
C LYS A 573 -4.50 -16.38 -4.95
N LYS A 574 -4.30 -16.91 -6.16
CA LYS A 574 -4.24 -18.37 -6.37
C LYS A 574 -2.91 -18.92 -5.83
N SER A 575 -2.89 -20.18 -5.39
CA SER A 575 -1.71 -20.81 -4.76
C SER A 575 -0.45 -20.82 -5.64
N SER A 576 -0.60 -20.87 -6.96
CA SER A 576 0.50 -20.82 -7.94
C SER A 576 0.74 -19.43 -8.54
N GLU A 577 -0.02 -18.40 -8.15
CA GLU A 577 0.01 -17.07 -8.75
C GLU A 577 1.02 -16.15 -8.03
N THR A 578 1.86 -15.47 -8.81
CA THR A 578 2.73 -14.40 -8.30
C THR A 578 1.93 -13.11 -8.02
N GLU A 579 2.43 -12.21 -7.18
CA GLU A 579 1.77 -10.93 -6.94
C GLU A 579 1.65 -10.09 -8.23
N GLU A 580 2.67 -10.13 -9.08
CA GLU A 580 2.65 -9.40 -10.36
C GLU A 580 1.54 -9.92 -11.28
N THR A 581 1.36 -11.24 -11.37
CA THR A 581 0.27 -11.83 -12.15
C THR A 581 -1.11 -11.49 -11.57
N LEU A 582 -1.26 -11.48 -10.24
CA LEU A 582 -2.50 -11.04 -9.58
C LEU A 582 -2.82 -9.58 -9.92
N TYR A 583 -1.85 -8.70 -9.76
CA TYR A 583 -2.03 -7.27 -10.03
C TYR A 583 -2.28 -6.99 -11.51
N LYS A 584 -1.70 -7.76 -12.43
CA LYS A 584 -2.04 -7.71 -13.86
C LYS A 584 -3.52 -8.02 -14.09
N ARG A 585 -4.11 -9.01 -13.41
CA ARG A 585 -5.56 -9.30 -13.50
C ARG A 585 -6.43 -8.16 -12.97
N VAL A 586 -5.95 -7.40 -12.00
CA VAL A 586 -6.68 -6.25 -11.42
C VAL A 586 -6.75 -5.11 -12.42
N VAL A 587 -5.60 -4.70 -12.97
CA VAL A 587 -5.48 -3.50 -13.81
C VAL A 587 -5.76 -3.74 -15.29
N VAL A 588 -5.89 -4.99 -15.75
CA VAL A 588 -6.25 -5.26 -17.15
C VAL A 588 -7.71 -4.86 -17.40
N LYS A 589 -7.97 -4.26 -18.56
CA LYS A 589 -9.31 -3.93 -19.03
C LYS A 589 -10.04 -5.20 -19.46
N GLU A 590 -11.26 -5.42 -18.94
CA GLU A 590 -12.04 -6.62 -19.28
C GLU A 590 -12.80 -6.42 -20.61
N ALA A 591 -13.14 -7.53 -21.26
CA ALA A 591 -13.87 -7.51 -22.53
C ALA A 591 -15.24 -6.85 -22.36
N GLY A 592 -15.53 -5.84 -23.20
CA GLY A 592 -16.79 -5.10 -23.18
C GLY A 592 -16.85 -3.92 -22.20
N GLU A 593 -15.81 -3.68 -21.38
CA GLU A 593 -15.74 -2.47 -20.55
C GLU A 593 -15.40 -1.23 -21.40
N THR A 594 -15.94 -0.07 -21.06
CA THR A 594 -15.39 1.22 -21.50
C THR A 594 -14.13 1.57 -20.68
N VAL A 595 -13.39 2.62 -21.06
CA VAL A 595 -12.21 3.06 -20.31
C VAL A 595 -12.63 3.58 -18.92
N GLU A 596 -13.77 4.25 -18.84
CA GLU A 596 -14.34 4.80 -17.61
C GLU A 596 -14.80 3.67 -16.68
N GLN A 597 -15.51 2.68 -17.20
CA GLN A 597 -15.97 1.50 -16.45
C GLN A 597 -14.79 0.69 -15.90
N TRP A 598 -13.75 0.50 -16.70
CA TRP A 598 -12.51 -0.14 -16.26
C TRP A 598 -11.89 0.59 -15.08
N ALA A 599 -11.70 1.92 -15.19
CA ALA A 599 -11.11 2.72 -14.10
C ALA A 599 -11.98 2.68 -12.84
N GLN A 600 -13.31 2.77 -12.98
CA GLN A 600 -14.24 2.64 -11.86
C GLN A 600 -14.14 1.28 -11.17
N ARG A 601 -14.09 0.17 -11.91
CA ARG A 601 -13.87 -1.16 -11.32
C ARG A 601 -12.55 -1.21 -10.56
N VAL A 602 -11.46 -0.71 -11.15
CA VAL A 602 -10.15 -0.71 -10.50
C VAL A 602 -10.18 0.12 -9.21
N GLU A 603 -10.88 1.24 -9.20
CA GLU A 603 -11.09 2.07 -8.01
C GLU A 603 -11.92 1.35 -6.92
N LEU A 604 -12.95 0.57 -7.30
CA LEU A 604 -13.65 -0.30 -6.34
C LEU A 604 -12.71 -1.32 -5.69
N ILE A 605 -11.81 -1.92 -6.47
CA ILE A 605 -10.81 -2.88 -5.96
C ILE A 605 -9.82 -2.17 -5.04
N HIS A 606 -9.40 -0.96 -5.39
CA HIS A 606 -8.56 -0.12 -4.53
C HIS A 606 -9.24 0.21 -3.19
N GLN A 607 -10.55 0.50 -3.19
CA GLN A 607 -11.32 0.69 -1.95
C GLN A 607 -11.40 -0.57 -1.09
N ILE A 608 -11.45 -1.76 -1.70
CA ILE A 608 -11.43 -3.05 -0.97
C ILE A 608 -10.02 -3.32 -0.41
N TYR A 609 -8.98 -3.02 -1.19
CA TYR A 609 -7.57 -3.32 -0.87
C TYR A 609 -6.65 -2.09 -0.95
N PRO A 610 -6.83 -1.09 -0.06
CA PRO A 610 -6.11 0.17 -0.14
C PRO A 610 -4.61 0.04 0.14
N ASN A 611 -4.20 -1.01 0.85
CA ASN A 611 -2.82 -1.25 1.26
C ASN A 611 -2.08 -2.28 0.38
N TRP A 612 -2.60 -2.61 -0.80
CA TRP A 612 -1.84 -3.43 -1.75
C TRP A 612 -0.65 -2.66 -2.35
N PRO A 613 0.58 -3.23 -2.37
CA PRO A 613 1.76 -2.66 -3.03
C PRO A 613 1.50 -2.15 -4.44
N LEU A 614 0.53 -2.73 -5.15
CA LEU A 614 0.06 -2.25 -6.45
C LEU A 614 -0.14 -0.72 -6.51
N TRP A 615 -0.66 -0.11 -5.46
CA TRP A 615 -1.05 1.31 -5.45
C TRP A 615 0.04 2.27 -4.99
N TYR A 616 1.19 1.79 -4.55
CA TYR A 616 2.18 2.65 -3.92
C TYR A 616 3.64 2.24 -4.11
N ASP A 617 3.90 0.97 -4.42
CA ASP A 617 5.25 0.49 -4.74
C ASP A 617 5.62 0.89 -6.17
N ALA A 618 6.75 1.61 -6.30
CA ALA A 618 7.28 2.07 -7.57
C ALA A 618 7.52 0.92 -8.57
N LYS A 619 7.76 -0.31 -8.09
CA LYS A 619 7.88 -1.51 -8.94
C LYS A 619 6.67 -1.73 -9.85
N TYR A 620 5.47 -1.40 -9.38
CA TYR A 620 4.22 -1.61 -10.12
C TYR A 620 3.70 -0.34 -10.81
N TYR A 621 4.44 0.76 -10.76
CA TYR A 621 4.00 2.06 -11.27
C TYR A 621 3.60 2.03 -12.75
N GLU A 622 4.37 1.39 -13.62
CA GLU A 622 4.02 1.33 -15.05
C GLU A 622 2.70 0.59 -15.31
N MET A 623 2.30 -0.34 -14.42
CA MET A 623 1.01 -1.02 -14.51
C MET A 623 -0.16 -0.15 -14.05
N THR A 624 0.06 0.77 -13.11
CA THR A 624 -0.98 1.65 -12.54
C THR A 624 -1.00 3.06 -13.12
N LYS A 625 0.02 3.45 -13.89
CA LYS A 625 0.13 4.77 -14.52
C LYS A 625 -1.12 5.17 -15.30
N ASN A 626 -1.64 4.28 -16.15
CA ASN A 626 -2.86 4.55 -16.91
C ASN A 626 -4.09 4.61 -16.02
N VAL A 627 -4.14 3.83 -14.93
CA VAL A 627 -5.23 3.89 -13.94
C VAL A 627 -5.25 5.26 -13.30
N TYR A 628 -4.09 5.79 -12.90
CA TYR A 628 -3.99 7.14 -12.34
C TYR A 628 -4.41 8.20 -13.35
N LEU A 629 -3.89 8.14 -14.59
CA LEU A 629 -4.23 9.10 -15.65
C LEU A 629 -5.73 9.18 -15.91
N THR A 630 -6.44 8.05 -15.86
CA THR A 630 -7.89 8.00 -16.05
C THR A 630 -8.66 8.42 -14.79
N SER A 631 -8.35 7.84 -13.64
CA SER A 631 -9.12 8.02 -12.39
C SER A 631 -8.96 9.42 -11.79
N PHE A 632 -7.77 9.99 -11.96
CA PHE A 632 -7.43 11.31 -11.46
C PHE A 632 -7.43 12.37 -12.56
N LYS A 633 -8.05 12.12 -13.72
CA LYS A 633 -8.27 13.17 -14.70
C LYS A 633 -9.14 14.28 -14.09
N LYS A 634 -8.78 15.54 -14.34
CA LYS A 634 -9.61 16.70 -13.95
C LYS A 634 -10.90 16.70 -14.77
N SER A 635 -12.05 16.85 -14.11
CA SER A 635 -13.33 17.02 -14.79
C SER A 635 -13.49 18.45 -15.33
N SER A 636 -14.24 18.63 -16.41
CA SER A 636 -14.53 19.96 -16.97
C SER A 636 -15.37 20.84 -16.04
N ALA A 637 -16.17 20.23 -15.16
CA ALA A 637 -17.01 20.92 -14.18
C ALA A 637 -16.34 21.11 -12.81
N GLU A 638 -15.13 20.57 -12.60
CA GLU A 638 -14.42 20.61 -11.32
C GLU A 638 -13.46 21.80 -11.29
N ASP A 639 -13.60 22.66 -10.28
CA ASP A 639 -12.65 23.74 -10.05
C ASP A 639 -11.27 23.20 -9.63
N GLU A 640 -10.24 24.03 -9.76
CA GLU A 640 -8.87 23.60 -9.52
C GLU A 640 -8.59 23.20 -8.06
N LEU A 641 -9.15 23.91 -7.08
CA LEU A 641 -8.91 23.62 -5.67
C LEU A 641 -9.57 22.29 -5.26
N SER A 642 -10.80 22.05 -5.72
CA SER A 642 -11.50 20.78 -5.51
C SER A 642 -10.75 19.61 -6.15
N TYR A 643 -10.22 19.79 -7.37
CA TYR A 643 -9.39 18.81 -8.05
C TYR A 643 -8.14 18.44 -7.24
N TYR A 644 -7.42 19.43 -6.75
CA TYR A 644 -6.21 19.22 -5.93
C TYR A 644 -6.50 18.57 -4.58
N LYS A 645 -7.59 18.94 -3.92
CA LYS A 645 -8.05 18.26 -2.69
C LYS A 645 -8.41 16.80 -2.95
N ARG A 646 -9.01 16.48 -4.11
CA ARG A 646 -9.33 15.10 -4.49
C ARG A 646 -8.07 14.27 -4.76
N LEU A 647 -7.07 14.82 -5.46
CA LEU A 647 -5.78 14.15 -5.70
C LEU A 647 -5.05 13.77 -4.42
N THR A 648 -5.06 14.66 -3.43
CA THR A 648 -4.28 14.54 -2.18
C THR A 648 -5.03 13.90 -1.03
N LYS A 649 -6.29 13.50 -1.25
CA LYS A 649 -7.13 12.87 -0.22
C LYS A 649 -6.48 11.59 0.29
N LYS A 650 -6.38 11.47 1.62
CA LYS A 650 -5.99 10.24 2.32
C LYS A 650 -7.20 9.34 2.50
N PHE A 651 -7.07 8.03 2.26
CA PHE A 651 -8.18 7.09 2.49
C PHE A 651 -8.23 6.65 3.95
N ALA A 652 -9.43 6.30 4.45
CA ALA A 652 -9.67 6.04 5.88
C ALA A 652 -8.83 4.87 6.45
N SER A 653 -8.47 3.90 5.61
CA SER A 653 -7.71 2.68 5.95
C SER A 653 -6.26 2.71 5.45
N GLU A 654 -5.81 3.84 4.93
CA GLU A 654 -4.46 4.04 4.39
C GLU A 654 -3.48 4.44 5.50
N THR A 655 -2.36 3.73 5.63
CA THR A 655 -1.28 4.12 6.56
C THR A 655 -0.56 5.37 6.04
N ASP A 656 0.18 6.08 6.89
CA ASP A 656 0.97 7.24 6.43
C ASP A 656 2.01 6.84 5.37
N GLU A 657 2.64 5.67 5.52
CA GLU A 657 3.63 5.16 4.55
C GLU A 657 3.00 4.88 3.18
N VAL A 658 1.82 4.24 3.15
CA VAL A 658 1.08 3.97 1.92
C VAL A 658 0.63 5.28 1.28
N TYR A 659 0.09 6.21 2.08
CA TYR A 659 -0.33 7.53 1.63
C TYR A 659 0.79 8.32 0.94
N ILE A 660 1.96 8.41 1.58
CA ILE A 660 3.12 9.12 1.02
C ILE A 660 3.56 8.46 -0.28
N SER A 661 3.65 7.13 -0.28
CA SER A 661 4.16 6.36 -1.43
C SER A 661 3.21 6.48 -2.62
N ARG A 662 1.89 6.35 -2.42
CA ARG A 662 0.87 6.60 -3.45
C ARG A 662 0.92 8.02 -3.97
N LEU A 663 0.97 9.04 -3.10
CA LEU A 663 1.07 10.43 -3.55
C LEU A 663 2.38 10.71 -4.29
N THR A 664 3.46 10.00 -3.98
CA THR A 664 4.71 10.09 -4.75
C THR A 664 4.49 9.61 -6.19
N LEU A 665 3.76 8.49 -6.39
CA LEU A 665 3.40 8.01 -7.73
C LEU A 665 2.42 8.94 -8.47
N ILE A 666 1.45 9.52 -7.75
CA ILE A 666 0.55 10.54 -8.31
C ILE A 666 1.34 11.79 -8.72
N LYS A 667 2.26 12.27 -7.88
CA LYS A 667 3.17 13.37 -8.22
C LYS A 667 4.03 13.04 -9.44
N GLN A 668 4.52 11.80 -9.55
CA GLN A 668 5.27 11.36 -10.73
C GLN A 668 4.41 11.38 -12.00
N THR A 669 3.13 10.98 -11.89
CA THR A 669 2.16 11.00 -13.00
C THR A 669 1.82 12.42 -13.42
N TYR A 670 1.63 13.31 -12.44
CA TYR A 670 1.17 14.69 -12.61
C TYR A 670 2.24 15.70 -12.16
N SER A 671 3.47 15.51 -12.63
CA SER A 671 4.66 16.26 -12.19
C SER A 671 4.68 17.72 -12.64
N THR A 672 3.73 18.13 -13.48
CA THR A 672 3.57 19.50 -13.99
C THR A 672 2.51 20.31 -13.27
N LEU A 673 1.72 19.72 -12.36
CA LEU A 673 0.71 20.46 -11.62
C LEU A 673 1.34 21.44 -10.63
N ASP A 674 0.80 22.66 -10.61
CA ASP A 674 1.18 23.71 -9.67
C ASP A 674 0.94 23.31 -8.21
N LEU A 675 0.03 22.36 -7.97
CA LEU A 675 -0.21 21.74 -6.68
C LEU A 675 1.06 21.42 -5.89
N TRP A 676 2.10 20.91 -6.56
CA TRP A 676 3.33 20.43 -5.90
C TRP A 676 4.35 21.53 -5.59
N TYR A 677 4.23 22.69 -6.24
CA TYR A 677 5.29 23.71 -6.32
C TYR A 677 4.81 25.12 -5.96
N ASN A 678 3.50 25.39 -5.99
CA ASN A 678 2.94 26.70 -5.67
C ASN A 678 2.50 26.76 -4.21
N THR A 679 3.01 27.76 -3.49
CA THR A 679 2.73 27.99 -2.07
C THR A 679 1.25 28.31 -1.80
N GLN A 680 0.46 28.72 -2.80
CA GLN A 680 -0.99 28.94 -2.63
C GLN A 680 -1.76 27.65 -2.30
N TYR A 681 -1.23 26.48 -2.65
CA TYR A 681 -1.84 25.18 -2.33
C TYR A 681 -1.15 24.47 -1.17
N LEU A 682 -0.35 25.20 -0.37
CA LEU A 682 0.42 24.64 0.74
C LEU A 682 -0.45 23.81 1.68
N ASP A 683 -1.64 24.30 2.04
CA ASP A 683 -2.57 23.59 2.94
C ASP A 683 -3.08 22.26 2.36
N VAL A 684 -3.08 22.11 1.04
CA VAL A 684 -3.51 20.88 0.35
C VAL A 684 -2.40 19.81 0.39
N VAL A 685 -1.13 20.22 0.23
CA VAL A 685 0.03 19.29 0.19
C VAL A 685 0.78 19.18 1.53
N LYS A 686 0.40 19.96 2.54
CA LYS A 686 1.05 19.99 3.85
C LYS A 686 1.23 18.60 4.44
N SER A 687 0.17 17.80 4.51
CA SER A 687 0.22 16.44 5.07
C SER A 687 1.19 15.53 4.31
N TYR A 688 1.22 15.63 2.98
CA TYR A 688 2.15 14.88 2.13
C TYR A 688 3.60 15.24 2.43
N TYR A 689 3.95 16.54 2.40
CA TYR A 689 5.33 16.97 2.57
C TYR A 689 5.82 16.80 4.02
N VAL A 690 4.98 17.06 5.01
CA VAL A 690 5.32 16.79 6.43
C VAL A 690 5.61 15.30 6.61
N ALA A 691 4.74 14.42 6.13
CA ALA A 691 4.92 12.99 6.31
C ALA A 691 6.12 12.46 5.51
N ARG A 692 6.32 12.92 4.26
CA ARG A 692 7.48 12.56 3.41
C ARG A 692 8.81 12.93 4.05
N TYR A 693 8.92 14.13 4.61
CA TYR A 693 10.17 14.63 5.21
C TYR A 693 10.17 14.53 6.74
N THR A 694 9.36 13.63 7.30
CA THR A 694 9.52 13.21 8.69
C THR A 694 10.78 12.33 8.78
N LYS A 695 11.61 12.61 9.78
CA LYS A 695 12.83 11.87 10.08
C LYS A 695 12.48 10.45 10.52
N SER A 696 13.05 9.42 9.89
CA SER A 696 12.89 8.06 10.41
C SER A 696 13.72 7.82 11.67
N SER A 697 13.39 6.80 12.47
CA SER A 697 14.07 6.53 13.75
C SER A 697 15.57 6.24 13.61
N SER A 698 16.00 5.74 12.45
CA SER A 698 17.41 5.43 12.14
C SER A 698 18.11 6.46 11.24
N GLU A 699 17.39 7.46 10.72
CA GLU A 699 17.95 8.47 9.81
C GLU A 699 18.67 9.58 10.61
N THR A 700 19.84 10.01 10.15
CA THR A 700 20.55 11.17 10.73
C THR A 700 19.95 12.47 10.21
N GLU A 701 20.08 13.58 10.94
CA GLU A 701 19.58 14.89 10.46
C GLU A 701 20.23 15.30 9.14
N GLU A 702 21.52 15.04 8.96
CA GLU A 702 22.21 15.32 7.70
C GLU A 702 21.63 14.52 6.53
N SER A 703 21.26 13.24 6.74
CA SER A 703 20.62 12.42 5.71
C SER A 703 19.24 12.97 5.33
N LEU A 704 18.42 13.35 6.32
CA LEU A 704 17.13 13.99 6.07
C LEU A 704 17.31 15.27 5.22
N TYR A 705 18.25 16.12 5.61
CA TYR A 705 18.50 17.37 4.90
C TYR A 705 19.06 17.16 3.50
N LYS A 706 19.91 16.14 3.28
CA LYS A 706 20.30 15.72 1.92
C LYS A 706 19.08 15.35 1.09
N ARG A 707 18.14 14.57 1.65
CA ARG A 707 16.90 14.16 0.97
C ARG A 707 16.01 15.35 0.60
N VAL A 708 16.01 16.42 1.41
CA VAL A 708 15.26 17.67 1.13
C VAL A 708 15.88 18.45 -0.03
N VAL A 709 17.19 18.67 0.00
CA VAL A 709 17.88 19.56 -0.94
C VAL A 709 18.28 18.87 -2.25
N VAL A 710 18.27 17.54 -2.31
CA VAL A 710 18.53 16.81 -3.56
C VAL A 710 17.36 17.00 -4.52
N LYS A 711 17.71 17.20 -5.79
CA LYS A 711 16.76 17.29 -6.91
C LYS A 711 16.10 15.95 -7.19
N GLU A 712 14.78 15.92 -7.29
CA GLU A 712 14.04 14.69 -7.60
C GLU A 712 14.17 14.35 -9.11
N PRO A 713 14.09 13.06 -9.50
CA PRO A 713 14.14 12.67 -10.91
C PRO A 713 13.06 13.37 -11.74
N GLY A 714 13.45 13.97 -12.88
CA GLY A 714 12.53 14.69 -13.78
C GLY A 714 12.13 16.09 -13.31
N GLU A 715 12.60 16.56 -12.15
CA GLU A 715 12.37 17.93 -11.67
C GLU A 715 13.21 18.92 -12.51
N THR A 716 12.74 20.17 -12.71
CA THR A 716 13.59 21.26 -13.25
C THR A 716 14.28 22.00 -12.09
N VAL A 717 15.23 22.89 -12.37
CA VAL A 717 15.88 23.67 -11.29
C VAL A 717 14.86 24.59 -10.60
N GLU A 718 13.94 25.15 -11.37
CA GLU A 718 12.89 26.04 -10.89
C GLU A 718 11.90 25.29 -9.98
N LYS A 719 11.41 24.13 -10.44
CA LYS A 719 10.50 23.28 -9.65
C LYS A 719 11.14 22.75 -8.37
N TRP A 720 12.42 22.40 -8.45
CA TRP A 720 13.21 22.01 -7.29
C TRP A 720 13.27 23.12 -6.25
N ALA A 721 13.61 24.34 -6.67
CA ALA A 721 13.66 25.50 -5.78
C ALA A 721 12.30 25.78 -5.14
N GLN A 722 11.21 25.72 -5.92
CA GLN A 722 9.84 25.88 -5.44
C GLN A 722 9.41 24.81 -4.43
N ARG A 723 9.74 23.52 -4.68
CA ARG A 723 9.49 22.45 -3.71
C ARG A 723 10.25 22.70 -2.41
N VAL A 724 11.51 23.08 -2.51
CA VAL A 724 12.34 23.37 -1.33
C VAL A 724 11.79 24.58 -0.57
N GLU A 725 11.27 25.60 -1.27
CA GLU A 725 10.58 26.74 -0.66
C GLU A 725 9.35 26.31 0.15
N ILE A 726 8.51 25.43 -0.41
CA ILE A 726 7.38 24.83 0.31
C ILE A 726 7.87 24.13 1.59
N ILE A 727 8.92 23.32 1.50
CA ILE A 727 9.46 22.60 2.67
C ILE A 727 10.01 23.58 3.73
N HIS A 728 10.66 24.66 3.29
CA HIS A 728 11.16 25.73 4.16
C HIS A 728 10.00 26.45 4.88
N GLN A 729 8.90 26.77 4.18
CA GLN A 729 7.71 27.37 4.81
C GLN A 729 7.04 26.44 5.83
N LEU A 730 7.03 25.13 5.57
CA LEU A 730 6.50 24.14 6.52
C LEU A 730 7.40 23.95 7.74
N ASN A 731 8.71 24.14 7.59
CA ASN A 731 9.70 23.86 8.62
C ASN A 731 10.76 24.97 8.75
N PRO A 732 10.38 26.22 9.08
CA PRO A 732 11.29 27.36 9.08
C PRO A 732 12.41 27.25 10.13
N ASN A 733 12.18 26.46 11.18
CA ASN A 733 13.10 26.28 12.30
C ASN A 733 14.04 25.07 12.17
N TRP A 734 14.14 24.44 11.00
CA TRP A 734 15.16 23.41 10.77
C TRP A 734 16.55 24.00 10.68
N ALA A 735 17.53 23.36 11.35
CA ALA A 735 18.93 23.76 11.31
C ALA A 735 19.48 23.84 9.89
N LEU A 736 18.90 23.09 8.94
CA LEU A 736 19.17 23.21 7.51
C LEU A 736 19.19 24.67 7.00
N TRP A 737 18.27 25.50 7.50
CA TRP A 737 18.08 26.85 7.00
C TRP A 737 18.96 27.88 7.67
N PHE A 738 19.60 27.62 8.81
CA PHE A 738 20.34 28.66 9.54
C PHE A 738 21.69 28.19 10.08
N ASP A 739 21.92 26.89 10.27
CA ASP A 739 23.20 26.38 10.75
C ASP A 739 24.24 26.41 9.64
N ALA A 740 25.35 27.12 9.89
CA ALA A 740 26.43 27.29 8.94
C ALA A 740 27.05 25.97 8.46
N LYS A 741 26.93 24.88 9.23
CA LYS A 741 27.42 23.55 8.82
C LYS A 741 26.72 23.00 7.57
N TYR A 742 25.48 23.40 7.31
CA TYR A 742 24.71 22.97 6.14
C TYR A 742 24.76 23.96 4.97
N TYR A 743 25.46 25.09 5.11
CA TYR A 743 25.48 26.16 4.11
C TYR A 743 25.88 25.68 2.71
N THR A 744 26.89 24.82 2.60
CA THR A 744 27.34 24.28 1.30
C THR A 744 26.21 23.55 0.57
N MET A 745 25.31 22.89 1.30
CA MET A 745 24.17 22.18 0.74
C MET A 745 23.00 23.11 0.37
N THR A 746 22.88 24.27 1.03
CA THR A 746 21.78 25.22 0.84
C THR A 746 22.15 26.46 0.03
N LYS A 747 23.41 26.63 -0.36
CA LYS A 747 23.90 27.80 -1.11
C LYS A 747 23.06 28.11 -2.35
N ASP A 748 22.80 27.12 -3.18
CA ASP A 748 22.03 27.30 -4.42
C ASP A 748 20.54 27.55 -4.15
N ILE A 749 20.02 27.05 -3.03
CA ILE A 749 18.66 27.32 -2.56
C ILE A 749 18.55 28.78 -2.14
N TYR A 750 19.51 29.27 -1.34
CA TYR A 750 19.60 30.65 -0.91
C TYR A 750 19.67 31.63 -2.09
N LEU A 751 20.45 31.29 -3.12
CA LEU A 751 20.53 32.06 -4.36
C LEU A 751 19.19 32.18 -5.10
N ASN A 752 18.31 31.19 -4.95
CA ASN A 752 17.00 31.18 -5.60
C ASN A 752 15.91 31.83 -4.75
N LEU A 753 15.85 31.53 -3.44
CA LEU A 753 14.82 32.03 -2.52
C LEU A 753 14.92 33.54 -2.31
N PHE A 754 16.15 34.05 -2.16
CA PHE A 754 16.37 35.44 -1.78
C PHE A 754 16.83 36.30 -2.96
N LYS A 755 16.66 35.85 -4.21
CA LYS A 755 16.94 36.71 -5.37
C LYS A 755 15.98 37.90 -5.41
N LYS A 756 16.46 39.02 -5.94
CA LYS A 756 15.64 40.19 -6.23
C LYS A 756 14.73 39.91 -7.42
N SER A 757 13.45 40.25 -7.31
CA SER A 757 12.52 40.17 -8.45
C SER A 757 12.78 41.32 -9.43
N THR A 758 12.47 41.12 -10.71
CA THR A 758 12.60 42.17 -11.74
C THR A 758 11.64 43.34 -11.53
N SER A 759 10.50 43.11 -10.87
CA SER A 759 9.47 44.11 -10.57
C SER A 759 9.61 44.76 -9.19
N GLU A 760 10.56 44.34 -8.36
CA GLU A 760 10.73 44.79 -6.98
C GLU A 760 11.82 45.87 -6.89
N ASP A 761 11.51 47.00 -6.25
CA ASP A 761 12.51 48.04 -5.98
C ASP A 761 13.52 47.60 -4.91
N GLU A 762 14.63 48.32 -4.79
CA GLU A 762 15.72 47.94 -3.89
C GLU A 762 15.34 47.97 -2.40
N ILE A 763 14.54 48.94 -1.96
CA ILE A 763 14.17 49.07 -0.54
C ILE A 763 13.18 47.96 -0.17
N THR A 764 12.20 47.69 -1.04
CA THR A 764 11.24 46.60 -0.82
C THR A 764 11.95 45.25 -0.77
N TYR A 765 12.90 45.00 -1.68
CA TYR A 765 13.75 43.81 -1.68
C TYR A 765 14.51 43.62 -0.38
N PHE A 766 15.20 44.67 0.10
CA PHE A 766 15.97 44.60 1.33
C PHE A 766 15.09 44.39 2.56
N LYS A 767 13.93 45.04 2.65
CA LYS A 767 12.96 44.80 3.73
C LYS A 767 12.45 43.36 3.71
N ARG A 768 12.20 42.78 2.54
CA ARG A 768 11.73 41.39 2.40
C ARG A 768 12.76 40.39 2.90
N ILE A 769 14.03 40.48 2.49
CA ILE A 769 15.05 39.49 2.88
C ILE A 769 15.51 39.62 4.34
N THR A 770 15.34 40.81 4.95
CA THR A 770 15.71 41.08 6.35
C THR A 770 14.54 40.98 7.33
N ALA A 771 13.31 40.76 6.86
CA ALA A 771 12.15 40.61 7.72
C ALA A 771 12.32 39.39 8.65
N LYS A 772 12.02 39.60 9.94
CA LYS A 772 11.93 38.53 10.93
C LYS A 772 10.53 37.94 10.90
N THR A 773 10.40 36.61 10.82
CA THR A 773 9.08 35.96 10.83
C THR A 773 8.58 35.76 12.26
N VAL A 774 7.25 35.67 12.46
CA VAL A 774 6.63 35.58 13.80
C VAL A 774 7.08 34.34 14.58
N SER A 775 7.42 33.26 13.88
CA SER A 775 7.84 31.97 14.45
C SER A 775 9.36 31.81 14.58
N GLU A 776 10.15 32.81 14.17
CA GLU A 776 11.61 32.77 14.15
C GLU A 776 12.20 33.33 15.46
N SER A 777 13.02 32.53 16.16
CA SER A 777 13.77 33.00 17.34
C SER A 777 14.87 33.99 16.93
N ASP A 778 15.38 34.79 17.86
CA ASP A 778 16.48 35.73 17.57
C ASP A 778 17.73 35.02 17.05
N VAL A 779 18.03 33.82 17.58
CA VAL A 779 19.18 33.02 17.13
C VAL A 779 19.00 32.54 15.69
N VAL A 780 17.81 32.05 15.34
CA VAL A 780 17.49 31.60 13.98
C VAL A 780 17.54 32.79 13.01
N TYR A 781 16.98 33.93 13.42
CA TYR A 781 17.00 35.18 12.64
C TYR A 781 18.42 35.64 12.30
N ILE A 782 19.30 35.76 13.30
CA ILE A 782 20.68 36.18 13.10
C ILE A 782 21.40 35.21 12.17
N ASN A 783 21.30 33.91 12.46
CA ASN A 783 22.02 32.89 11.71
C ASN A 783 21.54 32.79 10.25
N ARG A 784 20.23 32.90 10.00
CA ARG A 784 19.68 32.98 8.63
C ARG A 784 20.24 34.20 7.89
N LEU A 785 20.23 35.38 8.52
CA LEU A 785 20.77 36.59 7.89
C LEU A 785 22.28 36.52 7.65
N ASP A 786 23.04 35.84 8.52
CA ASP A 786 24.46 35.54 8.27
C ASP A 786 24.64 34.71 6.99
N LEU A 787 23.77 33.71 6.74
CA LEU A 787 23.81 32.92 5.51
C LEU A 787 23.35 33.70 4.27
N ILE A 788 22.32 34.56 4.38
CA ILE A 788 21.93 35.48 3.29
C ILE A 788 23.10 36.41 2.97
N ARG A 789 23.71 37.02 3.98
CA ARG A 789 24.86 37.90 3.84
C ARG A 789 26.06 37.19 3.22
N ARG A 790 26.35 35.96 3.63
CA ARG A 790 27.40 35.14 3.02
C ARG A 790 27.14 34.85 1.54
N THR A 791 25.87 34.65 1.17
CA THR A 791 25.46 34.37 -0.22
C THR A 791 25.48 35.63 -1.08
N TYR A 792 25.03 36.75 -0.52
CA TYR A 792 24.90 38.03 -1.18
C TYR A 792 25.81 39.08 -0.52
N SER A 793 27.09 38.74 -0.40
CA SER A 793 28.06 39.56 0.32
C SER A 793 28.41 40.86 -0.39
N GLY A 794 28.00 41.02 -1.65
CA GLY A 794 28.16 42.26 -2.41
C GLY A 794 27.00 43.26 -2.28
N LEU A 795 25.93 42.94 -1.55
CA LEU A 795 24.81 43.87 -1.42
C LEU A 795 25.17 45.05 -0.51
N ASN A 796 24.91 46.26 -1.01
CA ASN A 796 25.06 47.50 -0.25
C ASN A 796 24.21 47.53 1.04
N LEU A 797 23.18 46.69 1.13
CA LEU A 797 22.39 46.45 2.34
C LEU A 797 23.26 46.30 3.60
N TRP A 798 24.37 45.57 3.49
CA TRP A 798 25.18 45.20 4.65
C TRP A 798 26.17 46.27 5.08
N TYR A 799 26.51 47.22 4.20
CA TYR A 799 27.65 48.13 4.41
C TYR A 799 27.28 49.61 4.27
N SER A 800 26.17 49.94 3.60
CA SER A 800 25.73 51.32 3.41
C SER A 800 24.91 51.85 4.58
N LYS A 801 25.26 53.04 5.06
CA LYS A 801 24.50 53.79 6.07
C LYS A 801 23.05 54.05 5.65
N GLN A 802 22.78 54.17 4.35
CA GLN A 802 21.43 54.41 3.82
C GLN A 802 20.45 53.30 4.23
N TYR A 803 20.94 52.07 4.38
CA TYR A 803 20.12 50.90 4.71
C TYR A 803 20.26 50.46 6.17
N LEU A 804 20.88 51.29 7.03
CA LEU A 804 21.09 50.96 8.43
C LEU A 804 19.78 50.70 9.17
N GLU A 805 18.71 51.45 8.91
CA GLU A 805 17.41 51.20 9.55
C GLU A 805 16.81 49.84 9.18
N VAL A 806 17.17 49.26 8.03
CA VAL A 806 16.73 47.92 7.61
C VAL A 806 17.56 46.83 8.30
N THR A 807 18.87 47.05 8.51
CA THR A 807 19.78 46.07 9.15
C THR A 807 19.97 46.28 10.65
N LYS A 808 19.38 47.33 11.22
CA LYS A 808 19.52 47.72 12.63
C LYS A 808 19.23 46.59 13.60
N SER A 809 18.09 45.91 13.43
CA SER A 809 17.71 44.78 14.29
C SER A 809 18.70 43.63 14.21
N TYR A 810 19.20 43.31 13.01
CA TYR A 810 20.22 42.29 12.79
C TYR A 810 21.54 42.64 13.47
N TYR A 811 22.08 43.83 13.23
CA TYR A 811 23.35 44.23 13.84
C TYR A 811 23.26 44.43 15.35
N THR A 812 22.11 44.90 15.85
CA THR A 812 21.85 45.00 17.28
C THR A 812 21.84 43.60 17.91
N ALA A 813 21.07 42.67 17.35
CA ALA A 813 20.97 41.32 17.89
C ALA A 813 22.31 40.56 17.76
N LYS A 814 23.03 40.73 16.64
CA LYS A 814 24.35 40.13 16.44
C LYS A 814 25.35 40.66 17.45
N TYR A 815 25.49 41.97 17.64
CA TYR A 815 26.56 42.55 18.48
C TYR A 815 26.13 42.94 19.90
N THR A 816 24.97 42.49 20.35
CA THR A 816 24.62 42.56 21.77
C THR A 816 25.55 41.62 22.56
N ARG A 817 26.05 42.12 23.68
CA ARG A 817 26.91 41.36 24.59
C ARG A 817 26.10 40.29 25.30
N SER A 818 26.54 39.04 25.26
CA SER A 818 25.92 38.00 26.11
C SER A 818 26.31 38.16 27.58
N SER A 819 25.49 37.66 28.50
CA SER A 819 25.73 37.79 29.96
C SER A 819 27.06 37.18 30.42
N SER A 820 27.57 36.17 29.71
CA SER A 820 28.84 35.49 29.99
C SER A 820 30.00 35.95 29.11
N GLU A 821 29.78 36.80 28.11
CA GLU A 821 30.84 37.28 27.20
C GLU A 821 31.65 38.39 27.87
N THR A 822 32.97 38.29 27.77
CA THR A 822 33.89 39.35 28.22
C THR A 822 33.85 40.53 27.25
N GLU A 823 34.13 41.73 27.74
CA GLU A 823 34.19 42.92 26.90
C GLU A 823 35.20 42.77 25.75
N GLU A 824 36.38 42.24 26.04
CA GLU A 824 37.42 42.02 25.02
C GLU A 824 36.98 41.03 23.94
N SER A 825 36.24 39.97 24.31
CA SER A 825 35.67 39.01 23.36
C SER A 825 34.64 39.67 22.43
N LEU A 826 33.75 40.51 22.98
CA LEU A 826 32.79 41.26 22.19
C LEU A 826 33.50 42.18 21.17
N PHE A 827 34.53 42.88 21.61
CA PHE A 827 35.27 43.81 20.75
C PHE A 827 36.02 43.08 19.64
N LYS A 828 36.66 41.96 19.95
CA LYS A 828 37.25 41.06 18.95
C LYS A 828 36.20 40.62 17.93
N ARG A 829 34.98 40.28 18.36
CA ARG A 829 33.88 39.87 17.49
C ARG A 829 33.37 41.01 16.59
N ILE A 830 33.30 42.25 17.11
CA ILE A 830 32.92 43.43 16.33
C ILE A 830 33.97 43.70 15.23
N VAL A 831 35.25 43.72 15.59
CA VAL A 831 36.36 44.07 14.67
C VAL A 831 36.94 42.87 13.93
N PHE A 832 36.33 41.69 14.02
CA PHE A 832 36.76 40.52 13.26
C PHE A 832 36.39 40.71 11.78
N LYS A 833 37.36 40.54 10.87
CA LYS A 833 37.08 40.54 9.43
C LYS A 833 36.56 39.18 9.00
N GLU A 834 35.33 39.14 8.50
CA GLU A 834 34.75 37.88 8.02
C GLU A 834 35.28 37.51 6.62
N SER A 835 35.29 36.22 6.28
CA SER A 835 35.87 35.72 5.02
C SER A 835 35.14 36.16 3.76
N CYS A 836 33.89 36.62 3.88
CA CYS A 836 33.07 37.09 2.76
C CYS A 836 33.20 38.60 2.48
N GLU A 837 34.01 39.33 3.26
CA GLU A 837 34.16 40.78 3.19
C GLU A 837 35.49 41.20 2.54
N THR A 838 35.46 42.25 1.71
CA THR A 838 36.68 43.00 1.36
C THR A 838 37.17 43.81 2.58
N VAL A 839 38.36 44.43 2.48
CA VAL A 839 38.88 45.28 3.58
C VAL A 839 37.99 46.52 3.77
N GLU A 840 37.44 47.05 2.69
CA GLU A 840 36.53 48.19 2.66
C GLU A 840 35.17 47.82 3.28
N GLN A 841 34.56 46.72 2.82
CA GLN A 841 33.28 46.22 3.34
C GLN A 841 33.35 45.91 4.85
N TYR A 842 34.45 45.29 5.28
CA TYR A 842 34.74 45.07 6.69
C TYR A 842 34.73 46.38 7.49
N ALA A 843 35.44 47.39 7.01
CA ALA A 843 35.55 48.68 7.68
C ALA A 843 34.18 49.41 7.71
N GLU A 844 33.43 49.37 6.61
CA GLU A 844 32.09 49.93 6.50
C GLU A 844 31.10 49.26 7.46
N ARG A 845 31.12 47.93 7.57
CA ARG A 845 30.31 47.22 8.58
C ARG A 845 30.67 47.67 9.99
N VAL A 846 31.95 47.73 10.33
CA VAL A 846 32.37 48.15 11.67
C VAL A 846 31.92 49.59 11.95
N GLU A 847 31.95 50.46 10.94
CA GLU A 847 31.42 51.82 11.05
C GLU A 847 29.90 51.85 11.27
N LEU A 848 29.12 50.97 10.62
CA LEU A 848 27.69 50.83 10.93
C LEU A 848 27.47 50.42 12.39
N VAL A 849 28.26 49.47 12.91
CA VAL A 849 28.19 49.05 14.32
C VAL A 849 28.58 50.20 15.25
N ARG A 850 29.59 51.00 14.90
CA ARG A 850 29.96 52.21 15.64
C ARG A 850 28.81 53.21 15.71
N GLN A 851 28.06 53.39 14.62
CA GLN A 851 26.91 54.29 14.62
C GLN A 851 25.75 53.78 15.48
N LEU A 852 25.55 52.47 15.58
CA LEU A 852 24.56 51.87 16.48
C LEU A 852 24.99 51.96 17.95
N TYR A 853 26.29 51.85 18.22
CA TYR A 853 26.85 51.85 19.56
C TYR A 853 27.98 52.89 19.70
N PRO A 854 27.66 54.19 19.60
CA PRO A 854 28.66 55.26 19.51
C PRO A 854 29.51 55.41 20.78
N ASN A 855 28.98 54.98 21.93
CA ASN A 855 29.62 55.15 23.24
C ASN A 855 30.37 53.90 23.75
N LEU A 856 30.64 52.88 22.90
CA LEU A 856 31.50 51.77 23.30
C LEU A 856 32.94 52.28 23.49
N VAL A 857 33.57 51.86 24.59
CA VAL A 857 34.98 52.19 24.90
C VAL A 857 35.96 51.68 23.84
N LEU A 858 35.55 50.69 23.02
CA LEU A 858 36.27 50.24 21.84
C LEU A 858 36.71 51.39 20.91
N TRP A 859 35.89 52.45 20.81
CA TRP A 859 36.14 53.56 19.90
C TRP A 859 36.98 54.69 20.52
N SER A 860 37.22 54.68 21.83
CA SER A 860 37.80 55.82 22.54
C SER A 860 38.96 55.46 23.47
N ASP A 861 39.03 54.23 23.96
CA ASP A 861 40.07 53.78 24.88
C ASP A 861 41.32 53.30 24.13
N VAL A 862 42.47 53.87 24.49
CA VAL A 862 43.79 53.53 23.94
C VAL A 862 44.13 52.06 24.16
N LYS A 863 43.60 51.42 25.20
CA LYS A 863 43.78 49.98 25.46
C LYS A 863 43.38 49.10 24.27
N TYR A 864 42.36 49.51 23.52
CA TYR A 864 41.84 48.75 22.37
C TYR A 864 42.28 49.33 21.03
N TYR A 865 43.21 50.30 21.03
CA TYR A 865 43.65 51.02 19.83
C TYR A 865 44.13 50.08 18.72
N ASP A 866 44.94 49.07 19.04
CA ASP A 866 45.46 48.14 18.04
C ASP A 866 44.36 47.33 17.34
N MET A 867 43.21 47.10 18.01
CA MET A 867 42.05 46.42 17.41
C MET A 867 41.32 47.29 16.38
N VAL A 868 41.20 48.60 16.63
CA VAL A 868 40.45 49.53 15.77
C VAL A 868 41.29 50.26 14.74
N LYS A 869 42.61 50.34 14.94
CA LYS A 869 43.55 51.02 14.04
C LYS A 869 43.41 50.63 12.57
N PRO A 870 43.27 49.33 12.19
CA PRO A 870 43.06 48.96 10.79
C PRO A 870 41.75 49.52 10.21
N VAL A 871 40.68 49.54 11.00
CA VAL A 871 39.37 50.09 10.60
C VAL A 871 39.49 51.60 10.42
N TYR A 872 40.11 52.30 11.37
CA TYR A 872 40.24 53.76 11.33
C TYR A 872 41.04 54.22 10.12
N LYS A 873 42.11 53.49 9.77
CA LYS A 873 42.89 53.75 8.55
C LYS A 873 42.05 53.70 7.27
N THR A 874 41.02 52.85 7.24
CA THR A 874 40.15 52.68 6.07
C THR A 874 38.99 53.68 6.08
N VAL A 875 38.21 53.73 7.18
CA VAL A 875 37.00 54.57 7.31
C VAL A 875 37.33 56.06 7.23
N PHE A 876 38.40 56.48 7.90
CA PHE A 876 38.80 57.89 7.95
C PHE A 876 39.87 58.21 6.92
N LYS A 877 40.09 57.37 5.90
CA LYS A 877 40.97 57.72 4.78
C LYS A 877 40.40 58.91 4.01
N LYS A 878 41.26 59.81 3.52
CA LYS A 878 40.88 60.88 2.59
C LYS A 878 40.50 60.29 1.23
N SER A 879 39.37 60.74 0.68
CA SER A 879 38.98 60.38 -0.70
C SER A 879 39.84 61.13 -1.72
N THR A 880 40.05 60.55 -2.90
CA THR A 880 40.81 61.22 -3.98
C THR A 880 40.10 62.46 -4.53
N SER A 881 38.78 62.53 -4.40
CA SER A 881 37.93 63.65 -4.83
C SER A 881 37.64 64.69 -3.73
N GLU A 882 38.08 64.45 -2.50
CA GLU A 882 37.78 65.31 -1.34
C GLU A 882 38.92 66.29 -1.08
N ASP A 883 38.62 67.57 -0.95
CA ASP A 883 39.61 68.58 -0.55
C ASP A 883 40.01 68.44 0.93
N GLU A 884 41.11 69.06 1.33
CA GLU A 884 41.66 68.90 2.69
C GLU A 884 40.73 69.43 3.79
N ILE A 885 40.05 70.55 3.56
CA ILE A 885 39.17 71.16 4.57
C ILE A 885 37.92 70.32 4.76
N THR A 886 37.33 69.83 3.68
CA THR A 886 36.18 68.91 3.75
C THR A 886 36.56 67.62 4.46
N TYR A 887 37.73 67.05 4.15
CA TYR A 887 38.27 65.87 4.82
C TYR A 887 38.45 66.07 6.33
N PHE A 888 39.10 67.16 6.72
CA PHE A 888 39.34 67.48 8.12
C PHE A 888 38.05 67.69 8.90
N LYS A 889 37.08 68.41 8.33
CA LYS A 889 35.75 68.56 8.93
C LYS A 889 35.07 67.19 9.11
N ARG A 890 35.13 66.32 8.11
CA ARG A 890 34.51 64.98 8.17
C ARG A 890 35.06 64.13 9.31
N ILE A 891 36.38 64.03 9.47
CA ILE A 891 36.99 63.15 10.51
C ILE A 891 36.87 63.72 11.93
N THR A 892 36.75 65.04 12.07
CA THR A 892 36.63 65.74 13.37
C THR A 892 35.19 66.02 13.80
N THR A 893 34.21 65.83 12.90
CA THR A 893 32.79 66.05 13.21
C THR A 893 32.36 65.17 14.39
N ARG A 894 31.68 65.80 15.34
CA ARG A 894 31.12 65.13 16.52
C ARG A 894 29.77 64.51 16.17
N SER A 895 29.54 63.28 16.61
CA SER A 895 28.23 62.64 16.41
C SER A 895 27.24 63.14 17.48
N ALA A 896 25.95 63.27 17.13
CA ALA A 896 24.94 63.86 18.02
C ALA A 896 24.78 63.11 19.37
N GLN A 897 25.06 61.80 19.39
CA GLN A 897 24.95 60.92 20.55
C GLN A 897 26.29 60.68 21.29
N GLU A 898 27.35 61.37 20.88
CA GLU A 898 28.72 61.17 21.38
C GLU A 898 29.02 62.04 22.61
N THR A 899 29.37 61.41 23.74
CA THR A 899 29.76 62.12 24.97
C THR A 899 31.12 62.84 24.81
N ASP A 900 31.43 63.82 25.66
CA ASP A 900 32.72 64.55 25.60
C ASP A 900 33.92 63.59 25.74
N ALA A 901 33.83 62.62 26.65
CA ALA A 901 34.88 61.62 26.88
C ALA A 901 35.09 60.70 25.66
N VAL A 902 34.00 60.27 25.01
CA VAL A 902 34.08 59.42 23.82
C VAL A 902 34.61 60.22 22.62
N TYR A 903 34.15 61.45 22.43
CA TYR A 903 34.65 62.34 21.38
C TYR A 903 36.15 62.62 21.53
N LEU A 904 36.58 62.96 22.75
CA LEU A 904 37.98 63.17 23.10
C LEU A 904 38.81 61.92 22.77
N GLY A 905 38.42 60.77 23.30
CA GLY A 905 39.15 59.52 23.07
C GLY A 905 39.21 59.13 21.60
N ARG A 906 38.08 59.18 20.86
CA ARG A 906 38.04 58.88 19.43
C ARG A 906 38.98 59.78 18.63
N LEU A 907 38.94 61.09 18.87
CA LEU A 907 39.83 62.02 18.16
C LEU A 907 41.30 61.78 18.53
N THR A 908 41.60 61.40 19.78
CA THR A 908 42.96 60.97 20.17
C THR A 908 43.40 59.71 19.40
N LEU A 909 42.52 58.73 19.19
CA LEU A 909 42.84 57.55 18.37
C LEU A 909 43.01 57.90 16.88
N ILE A 910 42.21 58.85 16.35
CA ILE A 910 42.36 59.36 14.98
C ILE A 910 43.68 60.12 14.83
N GLU A 911 44.04 60.97 15.79
CA GLU A 911 45.33 61.68 15.86
C GLU A 911 46.50 60.70 15.88
N ASN A 912 46.43 59.64 16.70
CA ASN A 912 47.45 58.58 16.71
C ASN A 912 47.55 57.84 15.36
N THR A 913 46.42 57.66 14.66
CA THR A 913 46.37 56.92 13.39
C THR A 913 46.87 57.75 12.22
N PHE A 914 46.58 59.05 12.23
CA PHE A 914 46.90 60.01 11.18
C PHE A 914 47.72 61.17 11.75
N SER A 915 48.80 60.82 12.46
CA SER A 915 49.66 61.76 13.19
C SER A 915 50.34 62.79 12.28
N SER A 916 50.57 62.43 11.02
CA SER A 916 51.22 63.29 10.03
C SER A 916 50.31 64.31 9.35
N LEU A 917 49.01 64.40 9.72
CA LEU A 917 48.11 65.39 9.12
C LEU A 917 48.42 66.80 9.63
N SER A 918 48.45 67.76 8.71
CA SER A 918 48.55 69.20 9.03
C SER A 918 47.36 69.72 9.87
N LEU A 919 46.30 68.92 10.01
CA LEU A 919 45.15 69.16 10.88
C LEU A 919 45.56 69.51 12.32
N TRP A 920 46.56 68.82 12.86
CA TRP A 920 46.93 68.92 14.28
C TRP A 920 47.80 70.13 14.60
N SER A 921 48.56 70.64 13.62
CA SER A 921 49.58 71.67 13.85
C SER A 921 49.39 72.95 13.04
N SER A 922 48.47 73.00 12.07
CA SER A 922 48.23 74.22 11.29
C SER A 922 47.23 75.16 11.98
N VAL A 923 47.62 76.42 12.16
CA VAL A 923 46.77 77.47 12.74
C VAL A 923 45.52 77.73 11.88
N GLU A 924 45.61 77.55 10.56
CA GLU A 924 44.46 77.70 9.64
C GLU A 924 43.34 76.70 9.95
N ASN A 925 43.70 75.52 10.46
CA ASN A 925 42.76 74.46 10.84
C ASN A 925 42.22 74.63 12.27
N LEU A 926 42.65 75.64 13.02
CA LEU A 926 42.25 75.85 14.42
C LEU A 926 40.74 75.84 14.61
N SER A 927 39.98 76.46 13.69
CA SER A 927 38.51 76.48 13.76
C SER A 927 37.87 75.09 13.72
N ILE A 928 38.53 74.10 13.10
CA ILE A 928 38.08 72.71 12.98
C ILE A 928 38.43 71.92 14.25
N ILE A 929 39.65 72.05 14.76
CA ILE A 929 40.16 71.27 15.91
C ILE A 929 39.89 71.91 17.28
N LYS A 930 39.42 73.17 17.34
CA LYS A 930 39.21 73.92 18.58
C LYS A 930 38.43 73.14 19.62
N SER A 931 37.32 72.49 19.23
CA SER A 931 36.48 71.71 20.16
C SER A 931 37.23 70.53 20.77
N TYR A 932 38.03 69.82 19.98
CA TYR A 932 38.86 68.71 20.45
C TYR A 932 39.97 69.19 21.39
N TYR A 933 40.75 70.19 20.97
CA TYR A 933 41.86 70.69 21.79
C TYR A 933 41.40 71.36 23.08
N SER A 934 40.25 72.04 23.07
CA SER A 934 39.67 72.60 24.29
C SER A 934 39.33 71.52 25.32
N LEU A 935 38.86 70.35 24.88
CA LEU A 935 38.62 69.19 25.75
C LEU A 935 39.92 68.51 26.18
N LYS A 936 40.83 68.26 25.23
CA LYS A 936 42.11 67.55 25.47
C LYS A 936 42.98 68.28 26.49
N TYR A 937 43.05 69.60 26.37
CA TYR A 937 43.90 70.46 27.18
C TYR A 937 43.14 71.16 28.31
N ALA A 938 41.89 70.78 28.61
CA ALA A 938 41.22 71.24 29.82
C ALA A 938 41.99 70.78 31.07
N LYS A 939 42.06 71.62 32.10
CA LYS A 939 42.68 71.26 33.38
C LYS A 939 41.82 70.21 34.10
N LEU A 940 42.43 69.11 34.51
CA LEU A 940 41.73 68.02 35.17
C LEU A 940 41.42 68.38 36.64
N ALA A 941 40.34 67.82 37.18
CA ALA A 941 39.98 68.02 38.59
C ALA A 941 41.07 67.46 39.52
N GLY A 942 41.55 68.28 40.45
CA GLY A 942 42.66 67.91 41.36
C GLY A 942 44.06 67.98 40.74
N GLU A 943 44.20 68.35 39.46
CA GLU A 943 45.50 68.49 38.80
C GLU A 943 46.27 69.72 39.31
N SER A 944 47.51 69.53 39.74
CA SER A 944 48.38 70.64 40.13
C SER A 944 48.72 71.52 38.91
N ASN A 945 49.04 72.80 39.14
CA ASN A 945 49.43 73.68 38.03
C ASN A 945 50.68 73.15 37.29
N GLU A 946 51.59 72.50 37.99
CA GLU A 946 52.78 71.90 37.39
C GLU A 946 52.47 70.68 36.53
N ALA A 947 51.64 69.75 37.02
CA ALA A 947 51.21 68.59 36.25
C ALA A 947 50.39 69.01 35.01
N TYR A 948 49.49 69.99 35.18
CA TYR A 948 48.71 70.56 34.10
C TYR A 948 49.59 71.14 33.00
N PHE A 949 50.53 72.02 33.36
CA PHE A 949 51.38 72.66 32.37
C PHE A 949 52.36 71.68 31.71
N ALA A 950 52.92 70.73 32.47
CA ALA A 950 53.74 69.66 31.91
C ALA A 950 52.97 68.82 30.86
N ARG A 951 51.67 68.59 31.06
CA ARG A 951 50.80 67.92 30.09
C ARG A 951 50.50 68.78 28.86
N LEU A 952 50.26 70.08 29.02
CA LEU A 952 50.05 71.00 27.88
C LEU A 952 51.22 71.00 26.89
N VAL A 953 52.44 70.94 27.43
CA VAL A 953 53.70 71.11 26.68
C VAL A 953 54.40 69.79 26.32
N ALA A 954 53.86 68.67 26.78
CA ALA A 954 54.39 67.35 26.46
C ALA A 954 54.41 67.12 24.94
N LYS A 955 55.42 66.38 24.46
CA LYS A 955 55.41 65.86 23.08
C LYS A 955 54.34 64.79 22.95
N GLU A 956 53.60 64.85 21.85
CA GLU A 956 52.51 63.96 21.53
C GLU A 956 52.80 63.14 20.26
N SER A 957 51.97 62.15 19.96
CA SER A 957 52.15 61.27 18.79
C SER A 957 52.09 62.00 17.45
N CYS A 958 51.37 63.12 17.37
CA CYS A 958 51.31 64.00 16.19
C CYS A 958 52.57 64.85 15.99
N ASP A 959 53.45 64.95 16.99
CA ASP A 959 54.67 65.75 16.96
C ASP A 959 55.82 65.01 16.25
N ILE A 960 55.59 64.62 14.99
CA ILE A 960 56.51 63.82 14.17
C ILE A 960 57.84 64.51 13.86
N SER A 961 57.94 65.82 14.11
CA SER A 961 59.16 66.62 14.03
C SER A 961 59.11 67.77 15.04
N ASP A 962 60.27 68.35 15.37
CA ASP A 962 60.32 69.53 16.24
C ASP A 962 59.55 70.73 15.65
N GLU A 963 59.49 70.84 14.32
CA GLU A 963 58.68 71.87 13.65
C GLU A 963 57.18 71.68 13.89
N VAL A 964 56.68 70.44 13.79
CA VAL A 964 55.28 70.11 14.06
C VAL A 964 54.95 70.31 15.54
N TYR A 965 55.85 69.88 16.43
CA TYR A 965 55.75 70.10 17.88
C TYR A 965 55.51 71.57 18.21
N VAL A 966 56.35 72.47 17.70
CA VAL A 966 56.23 73.89 18.05
C VAL A 966 55.02 74.56 17.40
N LYS A 967 54.62 74.12 16.20
CA LYS A 967 53.40 74.60 15.55
C LYS A 967 52.14 74.17 16.29
N ARG A 968 52.03 72.91 16.72
CA ARG A 968 50.94 72.43 17.60
C ARG A 968 50.97 73.20 18.91
N LEU A 969 52.14 73.34 19.54
CA LEU A 969 52.23 73.98 20.85
C LEU A 969 51.83 75.46 20.82
N TYR A 970 52.09 76.15 19.70
CA TYR A 970 51.55 77.50 19.48
C TYR A 970 50.01 77.51 19.44
N ILE A 971 49.37 76.51 18.83
CA ILE A 971 47.91 76.36 18.87
C ILE A 971 47.42 76.13 20.31
N VAL A 972 48.10 75.28 21.08
CA VAL A 972 47.77 75.06 22.50
C VAL A 972 47.92 76.36 23.29
N GLN A 973 48.97 77.13 23.03
CA GLN A 973 49.18 78.46 23.62
C GLN A 973 48.06 79.43 23.23
N LEU A 974 47.60 79.45 21.98
CA LEU A 974 46.48 80.29 21.54
C LEU A 974 45.16 79.94 22.24
N LEU A 975 44.94 78.65 22.56
CA LEU A 975 43.73 78.19 23.25
C LEU A 975 43.80 78.41 24.77
N THR A 976 45.00 78.50 25.32
CA THR A 976 45.26 78.56 26.77
C THR A 976 46.05 79.80 27.19
N SER A 977 46.06 80.85 26.35
CA SER A 977 46.81 82.11 26.54
C SER A 977 46.36 82.92 27.75
N SER A 978 45.18 82.64 28.32
CA SER A 978 44.78 83.19 29.62
C SER A 978 45.56 82.59 30.79
N SER A 979 46.21 81.42 30.61
CA SER A 979 47.01 80.77 31.63
C SER A 979 48.32 81.54 31.87
N ALA A 980 48.50 82.06 33.08
CA ALA A 980 49.72 82.76 33.48
C ALA A 980 50.99 81.89 33.39
N LEU A 981 50.84 80.55 33.36
CA LEU A 981 51.92 79.57 33.37
C LEU A 981 52.82 79.65 32.12
N TRP A 982 52.27 80.07 30.97
CA TRP A 982 53.05 80.29 29.74
C TRP A 982 54.10 81.38 29.89
N TYR A 983 53.89 82.30 30.82
CA TYR A 983 54.64 83.55 30.95
C TYR A 983 55.54 83.58 32.19
N ASP A 984 55.54 82.49 32.96
CA ASP A 984 56.32 82.35 34.17
C ASP A 984 57.71 81.80 33.84
N VAL A 985 58.75 82.48 34.36
CA VAL A 985 60.15 82.16 34.10
C VAL A 985 60.53 80.74 34.59
N GLN A 986 59.91 80.25 35.66
CA GLN A 986 60.16 78.92 36.21
C GLN A 986 59.71 77.82 35.22
N TYR A 987 58.51 77.98 34.65
CA TYR A 987 57.97 77.05 33.67
C TYR A 987 58.64 77.21 32.29
N TYR A 988 59.10 78.42 31.97
CA TYR A 988 59.90 78.67 30.78
C TYR A 988 61.19 77.84 30.74
N GLU A 989 62.04 77.93 31.77
CA GLU A 989 63.32 77.21 31.77
C GLU A 989 63.11 75.68 31.79
N LYS A 990 62.05 75.21 32.44
CA LYS A 990 61.77 73.77 32.60
C LYS A 990 61.06 73.13 31.40
N TYR A 991 60.15 73.84 30.75
CA TYR A 991 59.21 73.23 29.79
C TYR A 991 59.14 73.91 28.41
N THR A 992 59.14 75.24 28.32
CA THR A 992 58.83 75.94 27.05
C THR A 992 60.01 76.64 26.37
N LYS A 993 61.22 76.62 26.96
CA LYS A 993 62.43 77.23 26.38
C LYS A 993 62.65 76.84 24.91
N THR A 994 62.61 75.54 24.62
CA THR A 994 62.79 75.00 23.26
C THR A 994 61.70 75.51 22.30
N PHE A 995 60.44 75.55 22.76
CA PHE A 995 59.33 76.09 21.96
C PHE A 995 59.53 77.57 21.63
N TYR A 996 59.88 78.38 22.63
CA TYR A 996 60.11 79.80 22.42
C TYR A 996 61.30 80.05 21.48
N SER A 997 62.38 79.27 21.59
CA SER A 997 63.55 79.41 20.72
C SER A 997 63.28 78.99 19.28
N LEU A 998 62.47 77.95 19.06
CA LEU A 998 62.20 77.42 17.73
C LEU A 998 61.04 78.15 17.03
N TYR A 999 59.87 78.30 17.66
CA TYR A 999 58.68 78.91 17.04
C TYR A 999 58.88 80.39 16.73
N TYR A 1000 59.43 81.13 17.71
CA TYR A 1000 59.66 82.56 17.58
C TYR A 1000 61.06 82.89 17.03
N SER A 1001 61.78 81.91 16.47
CA SER A 1001 62.95 82.22 15.65
C SER A 1001 62.53 83.01 14.40
N LYS A 1002 63.42 83.87 13.91
CA LYS A 1002 63.21 84.59 12.66
C LYS A 1002 63.32 83.62 11.50
N LEU A 1003 62.26 83.50 10.71
CA LEU A 1003 62.29 82.66 9.51
C LEU A 1003 63.17 83.34 8.44
N GLN A 1004 63.88 82.55 7.65
CA GLN A 1004 64.80 83.06 6.62
C GLN A 1004 64.11 83.93 5.57
N SER A 1005 62.83 83.65 5.29
CA SER A 1005 61.97 84.39 4.35
C SER A 1005 61.21 85.57 4.98
N GLU A 1006 61.26 85.74 6.30
CA GLU A 1006 60.49 86.74 7.03
C GLU A 1006 61.31 88.03 7.21
N SER A 1007 60.69 89.18 6.95
CA SER A 1007 61.32 90.47 7.19
C SER A 1007 61.42 90.76 8.70
N CYS A 1008 62.32 91.66 9.11
CA CYS A 1008 62.46 91.97 10.54
C CYS A 1008 61.19 92.57 11.16
N ASP A 1009 60.47 93.37 10.39
CA ASP A 1009 59.17 93.94 10.75
C ASP A 1009 58.05 92.90 10.78
N GLY A 1010 58.04 91.94 9.84
CA GLY A 1010 57.11 90.80 9.86
C GLY A 1010 57.33 89.90 11.07
N TRP A 1011 58.59 89.60 11.38
CA TRP A 1011 58.97 88.82 12.55
C TRP A 1011 58.61 89.51 13.86
N LEU A 1012 58.96 90.80 13.99
CA LEU A 1012 58.66 91.55 15.20
C LEU A 1012 57.14 91.69 15.39
N THR A 1013 56.38 91.89 14.31
CA THR A 1013 54.91 91.86 14.31
C THR A 1013 54.42 90.53 14.90
N ARG A 1014 54.86 89.39 14.35
CA ARG A 1014 54.50 88.04 14.84
C ARG A 1014 54.86 87.82 16.31
N ALA A 1015 56.03 88.30 16.74
CA ALA A 1015 56.51 88.15 18.11
C ALA A 1015 55.68 88.94 19.13
N ILE A 1016 55.24 90.17 18.78
CA ILE A 1016 54.52 91.05 19.70
C ILE A 1016 53.00 91.00 19.56
N THR A 1017 52.45 90.27 18.57
CA THR A 1017 50.99 90.10 18.42
C THR A 1017 50.35 89.60 19.72
N LEU A 1018 49.31 90.29 20.19
CA LEU A 1018 48.53 89.88 21.35
C LEU A 1018 47.78 88.57 21.08
N LEU A 1019 47.94 87.59 21.96
CA LEU A 1019 47.20 86.33 21.87
C LEU A 1019 45.76 86.51 22.39
N PRO A 1020 44.77 85.71 21.95
CA PRO A 1020 43.39 85.83 22.40
C PRO A 1020 43.27 85.74 23.93
N GLY A 1021 42.66 86.72 24.60
CA GLY A 1021 42.50 86.71 26.06
C GLY A 1021 43.80 86.91 26.87
N GLU A 1022 44.92 87.21 26.22
CA GLU A 1022 46.17 87.59 26.86
C GLU A 1022 46.08 89.03 27.39
N THR A 1023 46.51 89.26 28.63
CA THR A 1023 46.60 90.63 29.20
C THR A 1023 47.86 91.32 28.73
N ASN A 1024 47.85 92.66 28.67
CA ASN A 1024 49.06 93.44 28.32
C ASN A 1024 50.29 93.05 29.18
N GLN A 1025 50.09 92.73 30.46
CA GLN A 1025 51.17 92.31 31.37
C GLN A 1025 51.74 90.93 31.01
N ASN A 1026 50.88 89.97 30.66
CA ASN A 1026 51.33 88.64 30.22
C ASN A 1026 52.01 88.72 28.85
N ALA A 1027 51.52 89.60 27.96
CA ALA A 1027 52.15 89.86 26.67
C ALA A 1027 53.58 90.43 26.82
N ILE A 1028 53.82 91.38 27.74
CA ILE A 1028 55.17 91.85 28.06
C ILE A 1028 56.06 90.70 28.54
N LYS A 1029 55.57 89.86 29.46
CA LYS A 1029 56.31 88.70 29.95
C LYS A 1029 56.64 87.74 28.80
N ARG A 1030 55.68 87.44 27.92
CA ARG A 1030 55.91 86.64 26.70
C ARG A 1030 56.99 87.23 25.82
N VAL A 1031 56.92 88.53 25.52
CA VAL A 1031 57.91 89.24 24.70
C VAL A 1031 59.30 89.20 25.35
N THR A 1032 59.38 89.26 26.68
CA THR A 1032 60.64 89.08 27.43
C THR A 1032 61.20 87.68 27.22
N LEU A 1033 60.37 86.64 27.34
CA LEU A 1033 60.77 85.26 27.11
C LEU A 1033 61.17 85.01 25.65
N ILE A 1034 60.49 85.62 24.68
CA ILE A 1034 60.86 85.56 23.26
C ILE A 1034 62.22 86.24 23.04
N LYS A 1035 62.44 87.44 23.59
CA LYS A 1035 63.74 88.15 23.50
C LYS A 1035 64.86 87.31 24.13
N ARG A 1036 64.60 86.67 25.27
CA ARG A 1036 65.52 85.75 25.93
C ARG A 1036 65.82 84.52 25.07
N ALA A 1037 64.81 83.95 24.42
CA ALA A 1037 64.92 82.72 23.62
C ALA A 1037 65.52 82.93 22.21
N SER A 1038 65.27 84.10 21.59
CA SER A 1038 65.75 84.48 20.25
C SER A 1038 67.15 85.11 20.27
N GLY A 1039 67.72 85.37 21.44
CA GLY A 1039 69.02 86.03 21.61
C GLY A 1039 69.03 87.45 21.06
N ASN A 1040 70.21 87.96 20.69
CA ASN A 1040 70.36 89.22 19.94
C ASN A 1040 69.94 89.06 18.47
N CYS A 1041 68.71 88.59 18.22
CA CYS A 1041 68.10 88.67 16.90
C CYS A 1041 68.14 90.15 16.48
N GLY A 1042 68.87 90.48 15.41
CA GLY A 1042 69.09 91.85 14.94
C GLY A 1042 67.81 92.61 14.53
N CYS A 1043 66.64 91.99 14.67
CA CYS A 1043 65.34 92.59 14.43
C CYS A 1043 64.75 93.31 15.66
N TRP A 1044 65.33 93.15 16.86
CA TRP A 1044 64.97 93.94 18.05
C TRP A 1044 65.54 95.38 17.97
N THR A 1045 65.20 96.14 16.93
CA THR A 1045 65.56 97.56 16.79
C THR A 1045 64.36 98.50 16.93
N LEU A 1046 64.62 99.72 17.43
CA LEU A 1046 63.58 100.75 17.54
C LEU A 1046 63.00 101.13 16.17
N ASP A 1047 63.80 101.07 15.10
CA ASP A 1047 63.36 101.28 13.71
C ASP A 1047 62.35 100.22 13.27
N THR A 1048 62.61 98.95 13.58
CA THR A 1048 61.68 97.86 13.26
C THR A 1048 60.38 98.00 14.06
N LEU A 1049 60.44 98.36 15.35
CA LEU A 1049 59.23 98.63 16.15
C LEU A 1049 58.43 99.81 15.62
N ASN A 1050 59.09 100.88 15.17
CA ASN A 1050 58.41 102.04 14.58
C ASN A 1050 57.71 101.69 13.25
N LYS A 1051 58.30 100.81 12.43
CA LYS A 1051 57.66 100.29 11.21
C LYS A 1051 56.42 99.44 11.52
N VAL A 1052 56.50 98.58 12.53
CA VAL A 1052 55.34 97.81 13.02
C VAL A 1052 54.26 98.73 13.61
N ALA A 1053 54.65 99.75 14.38
CA ALA A 1053 53.72 100.76 14.91
C ALA A 1053 53.01 101.55 13.80
N ALA A 1054 53.73 101.91 12.73
CA ALA A 1054 53.20 102.65 11.58
C ALA A 1054 52.13 101.87 10.78
N SER A 1055 52.16 100.53 10.85
CA SER A 1055 51.13 99.67 10.26
C SER A 1055 49.75 99.82 10.92
N LYS A 1056 49.66 100.49 12.08
CA LYS A 1056 48.47 100.60 12.94
C LYS A 1056 47.84 99.26 13.34
N ALA A 1057 48.57 98.16 13.21
CA ALA A 1057 48.08 96.82 13.54
C ALA A 1057 47.82 96.59 15.04
N PHE A 1058 48.31 97.48 15.91
CA PHE A 1058 48.20 97.39 17.36
C PHE A 1058 47.83 98.75 17.98
N SER A 1059 47.25 98.73 19.19
CA SER A 1059 46.92 99.97 19.91
C SER A 1059 48.19 100.76 20.25
N ALA A 1060 48.08 102.10 20.18
CA ALA A 1060 49.19 102.99 20.51
C ALA A 1060 49.69 102.79 21.96
N GLU A 1061 48.77 102.47 22.87
CA GLU A 1061 49.09 102.15 24.27
C GLU A 1061 49.94 100.89 24.40
N TYR A 1062 49.58 99.81 23.68
CA TYR A 1062 50.32 98.55 23.71
C TYR A 1062 51.72 98.70 23.09
N ILE A 1063 51.83 99.41 21.96
CA ILE A 1063 53.13 99.71 21.34
C ILE A 1063 54.01 100.58 22.24
N SER A 1064 53.44 101.58 22.91
CA SER A 1064 54.16 102.42 23.87
C SER A 1064 54.74 101.59 25.01
N LEU A 1065 53.96 100.62 25.51
CA LEU A 1065 54.36 99.71 26.57
C LEU A 1065 55.49 98.76 26.15
N ILE A 1066 55.46 98.22 24.93
CA ILE A 1066 56.56 97.41 24.38
C ILE A 1066 57.82 98.27 24.16
N ARG A 1067 57.66 99.49 23.64
CA ARG A 1067 58.76 100.43 23.41
C ARG A 1067 59.50 100.77 24.71
N SER A 1068 58.76 101.14 25.77
CA SER A 1068 59.33 101.51 27.07
C SER A 1068 59.96 100.32 27.79
N SER A 1069 59.44 99.11 27.58
CA SER A 1069 59.93 97.90 28.26
C SER A 1069 61.19 97.30 27.63
N PHE A 1070 61.43 97.45 26.31
CA PHE A 1070 62.44 96.64 25.62
C PHE A 1070 63.46 97.38 24.75
N PHE A 1071 63.20 98.62 24.34
CA PHE A 1071 64.01 99.36 23.35
C PHE A 1071 64.66 100.62 23.91
N VAL A 1072 64.73 100.73 25.25
CA VAL A 1072 65.40 101.84 25.92
C VAL A 1072 66.90 101.61 25.89
N SER A 1073 67.60 102.35 25.02
CA SER A 1073 69.02 102.67 25.18
C SER A 1073 69.22 104.18 25.09
N TYR A 1074 69.62 104.74 26.24
CA TYR A 1074 70.20 106.04 26.55
C TYR A 1074 70.22 107.12 25.47
N SER A 1075 69.53 108.22 25.77
CA SER A 1075 69.76 109.52 25.14
C SER A 1075 70.40 110.48 26.13
N LYS A 1076 71.32 111.31 25.59
CA LYS A 1076 71.91 112.57 26.09
C LYS A 1076 73.24 112.42 26.84
N THR A 1077 74.29 113.20 26.58
CA THR A 1077 74.58 114.44 25.79
C THR A 1077 76.11 114.62 25.88
N SER A 1078 76.91 115.20 24.97
CA SER A 1078 76.92 116.50 24.27
C SER A 1078 78.12 116.43 23.28
N SER A 1079 78.08 116.90 22.03
CA SER A 1079 78.32 118.27 21.52
C SER A 1079 79.30 118.20 20.34
N SER A 1080 78.84 118.71 19.19
CA SER A 1080 79.56 119.41 18.11
C SER A 1080 80.76 118.79 17.37
N SER A 1081 80.60 118.85 16.04
CA SER A 1081 81.56 119.18 14.97
C SER A 1081 82.54 118.12 14.44
N SER A 1082 82.26 117.81 13.16
CA SER A 1082 83.17 117.77 12.00
C SER A 1082 84.18 116.63 11.81
N SER A 1083 84.02 116.02 10.63
CA SER A 1083 85.03 115.61 9.66
C SER A 1083 86.00 114.48 10.02
N SER A 1084 85.71 113.33 9.43
CA SER A 1084 86.59 112.59 8.51
C SER A 1084 88.11 112.60 8.80
N THR A 1085 88.70 111.44 9.08
CA THR A 1085 89.34 110.59 8.06
C THR A 1085 90.10 109.41 8.72
N LYS A 1086 90.02 108.27 8.03
CA LYS A 1086 91.07 107.27 7.77
C LYS A 1086 91.86 106.64 8.93
N SER A 1087 91.68 105.32 8.99
CA SER A 1087 92.73 104.29 8.80
C SER A 1087 94.00 104.37 9.64
N ALA A 1088 94.23 103.35 10.46
CA ALA A 1088 95.49 102.62 10.47
C ALA A 1088 95.35 101.26 11.18
N THR A 1089 95.80 100.24 10.47
CA THR A 1089 96.25 98.93 10.91
C THR A 1089 97.53 99.02 11.75
N SER A 1090 97.79 97.92 12.50
CA SER A 1090 99.08 97.39 13.00
C SER A 1090 99.86 98.25 14.02
N GLU A 1091 100.54 97.75 15.03
CA GLU A 1091 100.84 96.42 15.59
C GLU A 1091 101.61 96.69 16.91
N ALA A 1092 101.53 95.74 17.87
CA ALA A 1092 102.46 95.40 18.97
C ALA A 1092 102.99 96.53 19.90
N ASN A 1093 103.18 96.43 21.21
CA ASN A 1093 103.15 95.48 22.34
C ASN A 1093 103.21 96.44 23.57
N GLU A 1094 102.89 96.16 24.83
CA GLU A 1094 102.77 94.98 25.68
C GLU A 1094 102.11 95.52 26.97
N ASP A 1095 101.13 94.82 27.54
CA ASP A 1095 101.20 94.41 28.95
C ASP A 1095 100.00 93.52 29.30
N VAL A 1096 100.36 92.30 29.64
CA VAL A 1096 99.53 91.18 30.09
C VAL A 1096 99.12 91.49 31.55
N VAL A 1097 97.90 91.19 32.04
CA VAL A 1097 97.52 89.89 32.63
C VAL A 1097 95.98 89.77 32.71
N VAL A 1098 95.46 89.00 31.74
CA VAL A 1098 94.60 87.80 31.80
C VAL A 1098 93.40 87.69 32.78
N ILE A 1099 92.27 87.54 32.08
CA ILE A 1099 90.91 87.10 32.38
C ILE A 1099 90.81 85.56 32.58
N LYS A 1100 89.78 85.07 33.30
CA LYS A 1100 88.93 83.98 32.75
C LYS A 1100 87.48 83.99 33.25
N ARG A 1101 86.57 84.37 32.35
CA ARG A 1101 85.16 83.94 32.31
C ARG A 1101 85.08 82.54 31.69
N GLY A 1102 84.22 81.69 32.23
CA GLY A 1102 83.54 80.60 31.50
C GLY A 1102 82.03 80.81 31.65
N GLY A 1103 81.17 80.59 30.65
CA GLY A 1103 81.39 80.11 29.30
C GLY A 1103 80.14 80.26 28.44
N CYS A 1104 80.27 79.82 27.19
CA CYS A 1104 79.33 79.06 26.37
C CYS A 1104 80.13 78.54 25.18
#